data_AF-A0A8T4UWA5-F1
#
_entry.id   AF-A0A8T4UWA5-F1
#
_cell.length_a   1.000
_cell.length_b   1.000
_cell.length_c   1.000
_cell.angle_alpha   90.00
_cell.angle_beta   90.00
_cell.angle_gamma   90.00
#
_symmetry.space_group_name_H-M   'P 1'
#
loop_
_entity.id
_entity.type
_entity.pdbx_description
1 polymer ?
#
loop_
_entity_poly.entity_id
_entity_poly.type
_entity_poly.pdbx_seq_one_letter_code
_entity_poly.pdbx_strand_id
1 'polypeptide(L)'
;MVEFGTGYYMPMDRSYEEHGHSHHHGPVAAAQKATGDVGLSMGDFGFSFGLGPVPNVQAIAAKVRPGSKTVELVFTGAGKGSGQSQTPEYYGKKQRQALREITKANRVDFTTHSTVGIAGLAGMDQGGNFSKASKNFSLQEVKRAIEFAADVGRGGPIVVHTGEFTRPIVDAEWNQQEGDPYQQQFQMFEGEGERSAFRVVDKRTGSLLVEARKNLNVARPVWLQYDERSEVWRQRKGEEYRDKKGNPVKKGAYIDYEGNSVDMANRVPLFDVEKGEFVTELYDWDKMKEEAKLMTQRAKEEFGRWSSLSESEKQKSLWREKIKVALAGTIGGGSIEVKPEEAYVIATLETNAAHARGWALQYAEGFQEEVKTLNKLSEALKFYKEIEEQAARVSPEEKQKLLRNVATRYGLGELIPPEEMYPSEMVEKQMKALKLQIEKSQQASSSQLAQAEEAIERIRHVQSAETYALLEACDAYADLGIAAMRQSDRLKKEGRLNKPLAVAMENLFPEQYGSHPDELKLLVLQSREAMVKKLVDNYKISNEEAQKQAEQHITATLDTGHLNIWRKYWKGDSNKSIKENDDNFDAWILSKVQDLAKAKVIGHVHIDDNYGYHDDHLAPGEGNTPIREMVKVLRESGYRGELIVEPGADFANDVSGFHSVMKTWRHFDLPVYGGGSGVSGRRTWNDVGYGSFGQNQPPYFVFGAYSPSEDWTLWSGVPLE
;
A
#
# COMPACT_ATOMS: atom_id res chain seq x y z
N MET A 1 10.24 58.09 -23.69
CA MET A 1 10.02 56.75 -23.10
C MET A 1 10.68 55.77 -24.04
N VAL A 2 11.80 55.18 -23.61
CA VAL A 2 12.56 54.22 -24.40
C VAL A 2 12.00 52.84 -24.09
N GLU A 3 11.37 52.21 -25.08
CA GLU A 3 11.04 50.79 -25.06
C GLU A 3 12.34 50.01 -25.24
N PHE A 4 12.73 49.24 -24.22
CA PHE A 4 13.75 48.22 -24.36
C PHE A 4 13.11 46.99 -25.01
N GLY A 5 13.41 46.77 -26.28
CA GLY A 5 13.03 45.55 -27.00
C GLY A 5 13.76 44.35 -26.42
N THR A 6 13.02 43.42 -25.81
CA THR A 6 13.57 42.14 -25.35
C THR A 6 13.64 41.17 -26.52
N GLY A 7 14.62 41.37 -27.41
CA GLY A 7 14.99 40.43 -28.45
C GLY A 7 15.98 39.41 -27.92
N TYR A 8 15.53 38.45 -27.10
CA TYR A 8 16.33 37.26 -26.79
C TYR A 8 15.83 36.10 -27.64
N TYR A 9 16.55 35.79 -28.72
CA TYR A 9 16.34 34.61 -29.54
C TYR A 9 17.05 33.41 -28.91
N MET A 10 16.41 32.24 -28.90
CA MET A 10 17.04 31.01 -28.42
C MET A 10 18.27 30.66 -29.28
N PRO A 11 19.32 30.04 -28.73
CA PRO A 11 20.49 29.58 -29.51
C PRO A 11 20.10 28.63 -30.66
N MET A 12 18.98 27.92 -30.51
CA MET A 12 18.41 26.99 -31.50
C MET A 12 17.54 27.67 -32.58
N ASP A 13 17.19 28.95 -32.41
CA ASP A 13 16.34 29.74 -33.31
C ASP A 13 17.14 30.71 -34.21
N ARG A 14 18.48 30.63 -34.23
CA ARG A 14 19.30 31.54 -35.07
C ARG A 14 19.21 31.18 -36.55
N SER A 15 18.16 31.64 -37.24
CA SER A 15 18.24 31.96 -38.66
C SER A 15 18.86 33.35 -38.82
N TYR A 16 20.06 33.43 -39.39
CA TYR A 16 20.63 34.71 -39.82
C TYR A 16 19.90 35.17 -41.08
N GLU A 17 18.93 36.07 -40.93
CA GLU A 17 18.47 36.91 -42.05
C GLU A 17 18.93 38.34 -41.81
N GLU A 18 20.02 38.71 -42.49
CA GLU A 18 20.29 40.10 -42.86
C GLU A 18 20.24 40.19 -44.39
N HIS A 19 19.13 40.73 -44.90
CA HIS A 19 19.11 42.00 -45.63
C HIS A 19 17.79 42.16 -46.39
N GLY A 20 17.31 43.41 -46.43
CA GLY A 20 15.95 43.76 -46.77
C GLY A 20 15.45 43.19 -48.09
N HIS A 21 14.18 42.80 -48.11
CA HIS A 21 13.14 43.47 -48.87
C HIS A 21 11.80 42.86 -48.45
N SER A 22 10.79 43.73 -48.38
CA SER A 22 9.42 43.46 -47.96
C SER A 22 8.77 42.30 -48.71
N HIS A 23 8.53 41.14 -48.08
CA HIS A 23 7.44 40.23 -48.46
C HIS A 23 6.99 39.38 -47.26
N HIS A 24 5.67 39.20 -47.16
CA HIS A 24 4.98 38.33 -46.22
C HIS A 24 5.55 36.91 -46.24
N HIS A 25 6.11 36.45 -45.12
CA HIS A 25 6.33 35.02 -44.88
C HIS A 25 5.88 34.66 -43.45
N GLY A 26 4.97 33.69 -43.37
CA GLY A 26 4.59 33.03 -42.13
C GLY A 26 5.76 32.21 -41.56
N PRO A 27 5.67 31.73 -40.31
CA PRO A 27 6.78 31.05 -39.65
C PRO A 27 7.08 29.73 -40.35
N VAL A 28 8.21 29.68 -41.06
CA VAL A 28 8.77 28.44 -41.60
C VAL A 28 9.49 27.76 -40.45
N ALA A 29 8.83 26.82 -39.78
CA ALA A 29 9.48 25.90 -38.85
C ALA A 29 10.45 25.03 -39.67
N ALA A 30 11.75 25.15 -39.41
CA ALA A 30 12.72 24.20 -39.91
C ALA A 30 12.30 22.80 -39.44
N ALA A 31 12.12 21.86 -40.38
CA ALA A 31 11.74 20.49 -40.07
C ALA A 31 12.76 19.90 -39.08
N GLN A 32 12.32 19.67 -37.83
CA GLN A 32 13.11 18.96 -36.83
C GLN A 32 13.41 17.57 -37.40
N LYS A 33 14.68 17.32 -37.77
CA LYS A 33 15.09 16.02 -38.29
C LYS A 33 15.10 15.03 -37.13
N ALA A 34 14.20 14.05 -37.21
CA ALA A 34 14.08 12.98 -36.24
C ALA A 34 15.15 11.89 -36.45
N THR A 35 15.39 11.07 -35.43
CA THR A 35 16.19 9.85 -35.56
C THR A 35 15.53 8.90 -36.56
N GLY A 36 16.34 8.20 -37.34
CA GLY A 36 15.84 7.31 -38.41
C GLY A 36 15.21 6.01 -37.91
N ASP A 37 15.45 5.64 -36.66
CA ASP A 37 15.05 4.38 -36.03
C ASP A 37 13.82 4.52 -35.12
N VAL A 38 13.83 5.48 -34.19
CA VAL A 38 12.78 5.68 -33.17
C VAL A 38 11.96 6.95 -33.39
N GLY A 39 12.32 7.79 -34.36
CA GLY A 39 11.56 8.99 -34.72
C GLY A 39 11.59 10.08 -33.65
N LEU A 40 12.67 10.16 -32.86
CA LEU A 40 12.85 11.16 -31.81
C LEU A 40 13.51 12.42 -32.34
N SER A 41 13.15 13.57 -31.78
CA SER A 41 13.82 14.85 -31.99
C SER A 41 14.41 15.36 -30.68
N MET A 42 15.31 16.35 -30.73
CA MET A 42 15.83 16.99 -29.50
C MET A 42 14.71 17.54 -28.61
N GLY A 43 13.58 17.96 -29.20
CA GLY A 43 12.43 18.51 -28.48
C GLY A 43 11.51 17.47 -27.82
N ASP A 44 11.75 16.17 -28.05
CA ASP A 44 11.06 15.09 -27.32
C ASP A 44 11.63 14.88 -25.92
N PHE A 45 12.83 15.40 -25.65
CA PHE A 45 13.55 15.23 -24.39
C PHE A 45 13.39 16.45 -23.48
N GLY A 46 13.03 16.17 -22.23
CA GLY A 46 13.06 17.10 -21.10
C GLY A 46 14.14 16.71 -20.09
N PHE A 47 14.20 17.44 -18.98
CA PHE A 47 15.00 17.01 -17.82
C PHE A 47 14.32 17.34 -16.49
N SER A 48 14.59 16.57 -15.45
CA SER A 48 14.13 16.84 -14.10
C SER A 48 15.19 17.57 -13.27
N PHE A 49 14.72 18.38 -12.32
CA PHE A 49 15.59 19.17 -11.46
C PHE A 49 15.04 19.27 -10.03
N GLY A 50 15.87 18.81 -9.08
CA GLY A 50 15.62 18.86 -7.65
C GLY A 50 15.55 20.28 -7.06
N LEU A 51 14.47 20.57 -6.36
CA LEU A 51 14.24 21.82 -5.66
C LEU A 51 14.85 21.79 -4.23
N GLY A 52 16.17 21.97 -4.16
CA GLY A 52 16.99 22.19 -2.96
C GLY A 52 18.44 21.76 -3.25
N PRO A 53 19.52 22.35 -2.67
CA PRO A 53 19.59 23.43 -1.68
C PRO A 53 19.77 24.86 -2.22
N VAL A 54 20.01 25.09 -3.51
CA VAL A 54 19.87 26.45 -4.10
C VAL A 54 19.08 26.48 -5.41
N PRO A 55 17.77 26.17 -5.39
CA PRO A 55 16.81 26.66 -6.35
C PRO A 55 16.21 27.98 -5.87
N ASN A 56 16.41 29.03 -6.65
CA ASN A 56 15.52 30.17 -6.69
C ASN A 56 15.00 30.32 -8.12
N VAL A 57 14.07 31.25 -8.33
CA VAL A 57 13.49 31.51 -9.66
C VAL A 57 14.58 31.78 -10.70
N GLN A 58 15.68 32.43 -10.31
CA GLN A 58 16.82 32.71 -11.19
C GLN A 58 17.63 31.46 -11.55
N ALA A 59 17.81 30.54 -10.60
CA ALA A 59 18.48 29.25 -10.84
C ALA A 59 17.65 28.40 -11.81
N ILE A 60 16.32 28.34 -11.63
CA ILE A 60 15.42 27.67 -12.58
C ILE A 60 15.52 28.34 -13.95
N ALA A 61 15.48 29.67 -14.02
CA ALA A 61 15.65 30.39 -15.28
C ALA A 61 16.99 30.08 -15.97
N ALA A 62 18.09 29.98 -15.21
CA ALA A 62 19.41 29.63 -15.75
C ALA A 62 19.44 28.20 -16.32
N LYS A 63 18.72 27.26 -15.70
CA LYS A 63 18.63 25.86 -16.15
C LYS A 63 17.69 25.65 -17.34
N VAL A 64 16.79 26.59 -17.61
CA VAL A 64 15.95 26.58 -18.83
C VAL A 64 16.73 27.04 -20.07
N ARG A 65 17.71 27.95 -19.91
CA ARG A 65 18.51 28.54 -21.02
C ARG A 65 19.18 27.56 -21.98
N PRO A 66 19.64 26.36 -21.57
CA PRO A 66 20.24 25.38 -22.48
C PRO A 66 19.28 24.84 -23.55
N GLY A 67 17.97 25.09 -23.44
CA GLY A 67 17.02 24.87 -24.54
C GLY A 67 16.17 23.61 -24.46
N SER A 68 15.91 23.09 -23.25
CA SER A 68 14.93 22.01 -23.06
C SER A 68 13.50 22.50 -23.29
N LYS A 69 12.67 21.68 -23.94
CA LYS A 69 11.23 21.98 -24.15
C LYS A 69 10.41 21.74 -22.88
N THR A 70 10.83 20.81 -22.03
CA THR A 70 10.13 20.45 -20.79
C THR A 70 11.12 20.37 -19.64
N VAL A 71 10.74 20.94 -18.50
CA VAL A 71 11.50 20.83 -17.25
C VAL A 71 10.58 20.35 -16.15
N GLU A 72 10.97 19.24 -15.52
CA GLU A 72 10.26 18.76 -14.35
C GLU A 72 10.83 19.37 -13.08
N LEU A 73 9.96 19.96 -12.27
CA LEU A 73 10.32 20.54 -10.99
C LEU A 73 10.07 19.54 -9.87
N VAL A 74 11.15 19.07 -9.23
CA VAL A 74 11.10 17.99 -8.24
C VAL A 74 11.16 18.53 -6.82
N PHE A 75 10.10 18.37 -6.04
CA PHE A 75 10.12 18.77 -4.63
C PHE A 75 10.88 17.75 -3.79
N THR A 76 11.88 18.19 -3.01
CA THR A 76 12.68 17.31 -2.14
C THR A 76 12.28 17.39 -0.67
N GLY A 77 11.54 18.42 -0.26
CA GLY A 77 11.02 18.58 1.09
C GLY A 77 9.60 18.06 1.26
N ALA A 78 9.23 17.75 2.50
CA ALA A 78 7.86 17.45 2.92
C ALA A 78 7.49 18.26 4.17
N GLY A 79 6.21 18.58 4.33
CA GLY A 79 5.71 19.38 5.45
C GLY A 79 6.17 20.84 5.38
N LYS A 80 6.92 21.29 6.39
CA LYS A 80 7.50 22.64 6.42
C LYS A 80 8.78 22.66 5.58
N GLY A 81 8.73 23.33 4.44
CA GLY A 81 9.90 23.49 3.56
C GLY A 81 11.04 24.28 4.20
N SER A 82 12.25 24.01 3.73
CA SER A 82 13.49 24.72 4.09
C SER A 82 14.24 25.13 2.82
N GLY A 83 15.33 25.90 2.96
CA GLY A 83 16.19 26.22 1.82
C GLY A 83 16.84 24.97 1.20
N GLN A 84 17.13 23.95 2.03
CA GLN A 84 17.76 22.70 1.60
C GLN A 84 16.76 21.72 0.96
N SER A 85 15.50 21.77 1.38
CA SER A 85 14.45 20.84 0.94
C SER A 85 13.17 21.63 0.75
N GLN A 86 12.91 22.05 -0.48
CA GLN A 86 11.80 22.96 -0.76
C GLN A 86 10.50 22.19 -0.96
N THR A 87 9.39 22.86 -0.67
CA THR A 87 8.03 22.35 -0.83
C THR A 87 7.22 23.27 -1.75
N PRO A 88 6.07 22.83 -2.28
CA PRO A 88 5.24 23.66 -3.15
C PRO A 88 4.91 25.05 -2.59
N GLU A 89 4.63 25.15 -1.29
CA GLU A 89 4.29 26.43 -0.63
C GLU A 89 5.49 27.31 -0.28
N TYR A 90 6.72 26.81 -0.46
CA TYR A 90 7.92 27.66 -0.39
C TYR A 90 7.89 28.74 -1.50
N TYR A 91 7.15 28.47 -2.59
CA TYR A 91 6.96 29.37 -3.72
C TYR A 91 5.68 30.18 -3.56
N GLY A 92 5.83 31.43 -3.13
CA GLY A 92 4.73 32.39 -3.03
C GLY A 92 4.21 32.89 -4.38
N LYS A 93 3.15 33.71 -4.34
CA LYS A 93 2.44 34.22 -5.54
C LYS A 93 3.37 34.86 -6.57
N LYS A 94 4.33 35.69 -6.13
CA LYS A 94 5.27 36.40 -7.03
C LYS A 94 6.25 35.43 -7.68
N GLN A 95 6.76 34.46 -6.93
CA GLN A 95 7.67 33.44 -7.45
C GLN A 95 6.98 32.57 -8.50
N ARG A 96 5.75 32.10 -8.22
CA ARG A 96 4.94 31.33 -9.18
C ARG A 96 4.60 32.15 -10.44
N GLN A 97 4.32 33.44 -10.28
CA GLN A 97 4.16 34.34 -11.42
C GLN A 97 5.42 34.43 -12.28
N ALA A 98 6.58 34.63 -11.65
CA ALA A 98 7.85 34.69 -12.38
C ALA A 98 8.15 33.37 -13.09
N LEU A 99 7.85 32.22 -12.48
CA LEU A 99 7.96 30.91 -13.15
C LEU A 99 7.08 30.82 -14.40
N ARG A 100 5.83 31.29 -14.35
CA ARG A 100 4.96 31.37 -15.54
C ARG A 100 5.48 32.32 -16.62
N GLU A 101 6.14 33.40 -16.22
CA GLU A 101 6.74 34.34 -17.16
C GLU A 101 7.97 33.72 -17.83
N ILE A 102 8.77 32.95 -17.08
CA ILE A 102 9.88 32.16 -17.60
C ILE A 102 9.39 31.12 -18.61
N THR A 103 8.32 30.36 -18.30
CA THR A 103 7.76 29.37 -19.24
C THR A 103 7.32 30.03 -20.53
N LYS A 104 6.59 31.15 -20.44
CA LYS A 104 6.11 31.90 -21.60
C LYS A 104 7.26 32.50 -22.42
N ALA A 105 8.27 33.08 -21.77
CA ALA A 105 9.38 33.73 -22.46
C ALA A 105 10.29 32.73 -23.18
N ASN A 106 10.51 31.55 -22.60
CA ASN A 106 11.42 30.54 -23.14
C ASN A 106 10.70 29.43 -23.92
N ARG A 107 9.36 29.46 -23.98
CA ARG A 107 8.53 28.39 -24.60
C ARG A 107 8.85 27.01 -24.03
N VAL A 108 9.00 26.93 -22.72
CA VAL A 108 9.24 25.70 -21.96
C VAL A 108 7.99 25.32 -21.16
N ASP A 109 7.67 24.03 -21.11
CA ASP A 109 6.61 23.49 -20.28
C ASP A 109 7.17 23.00 -18.95
N PHE A 110 6.46 23.25 -17.85
CA PHE A 110 6.81 22.72 -16.53
C PHE A 110 5.87 21.57 -16.15
N THR A 111 6.47 20.43 -15.79
CA THR A 111 5.79 19.34 -15.06
C THR A 111 6.19 19.40 -13.59
N THR A 112 5.55 18.59 -12.76
CA THR A 112 5.79 18.63 -11.31
C THR A 112 5.98 17.22 -10.79
N HIS A 113 7.09 16.98 -10.13
CA HIS A 113 7.24 15.82 -9.29
C HIS A 113 6.86 16.23 -7.86
N SER A 114 5.98 15.46 -7.24
CA SER A 114 5.63 15.66 -5.84
C SER A 114 6.84 15.36 -4.93
N THR A 115 6.66 15.43 -3.62
CA THR A 115 7.80 15.22 -2.72
C THR A 115 8.38 13.81 -2.86
N VAL A 116 9.68 13.69 -3.15
CA VAL A 116 10.39 12.39 -3.12
C VAL A 116 10.53 11.83 -1.70
N GLY A 117 10.25 12.65 -0.68
CA GLY A 117 10.28 12.26 0.73
C GLY A 117 9.07 11.42 1.18
N ILE A 118 8.16 11.07 0.26
CA ILE A 118 6.99 10.24 0.53
C ILE A 118 6.98 9.10 -0.47
N ALA A 119 6.98 7.88 0.04
CA ALA A 119 6.83 6.66 -0.74
C ALA A 119 5.48 6.02 -0.41
N GLY A 120 4.64 5.83 -1.43
CA GLY A 120 3.32 5.25 -1.31
C GLY A 120 2.29 6.10 -0.55
N LEU A 121 1.02 5.72 -0.68
CA LEU A 121 -0.14 6.40 -0.11
C LEU A 121 -1.00 5.51 0.80
N ALA A 122 -0.65 4.24 0.99
CA ALA A 122 -1.31 3.33 1.93
C ALA A 122 -1.20 3.79 3.40
N GLY A 123 -0.23 4.65 3.73
CA GLY A 123 -0.04 5.20 5.08
C GLY A 123 0.71 4.27 6.04
N MET A 124 1.56 3.39 5.51
CA MET A 124 2.42 2.52 6.30
C MET A 124 3.49 3.32 7.06
N ASP A 125 3.71 3.00 8.33
CA ASP A 125 4.82 3.50 9.13
C ASP A 125 6.02 2.53 9.12
N GLN A 126 7.13 2.94 9.74
CA GLN A 126 8.34 2.10 9.83
C GLN A 126 8.11 0.78 10.60
N GLY A 127 7.10 0.74 11.48
CA GLY A 127 6.70 -0.47 12.22
C GLY A 127 5.79 -1.39 11.43
N GLY A 128 5.39 -1.02 10.21
CA GLY A 128 4.45 -1.77 9.38
C GLY A 128 2.99 -1.60 9.77
N ASN A 129 2.66 -0.66 10.67
CA ASN A 129 1.27 -0.29 10.92
C ASN A 129 0.80 0.71 9.87
N PHE A 130 -0.51 0.73 9.64
CA PHE A 130 -1.12 1.69 8.73
C PHE A 130 -1.88 2.73 9.55
N SER A 131 -1.60 4.00 9.31
CA SER A 131 -2.23 5.11 10.01
C SER A 131 -2.91 6.06 9.03
N LYS A 132 -4.19 6.34 9.29
CA LYS A 132 -4.95 7.37 8.57
C LYS A 132 -4.31 8.76 8.66
N ALA A 133 -3.59 9.04 9.75
CA ALA A 133 -2.87 10.30 9.89
C ALA A 133 -1.69 10.38 8.91
N SER A 134 -0.93 9.29 8.75
CA SER A 134 0.18 9.19 7.78
C SER A 134 -0.35 9.29 6.35
N LYS A 135 -1.37 8.49 6.00
CA LYS A 135 -2.07 8.58 4.70
C LYS A 135 -2.54 10.01 4.40
N ASN A 136 -3.19 10.67 5.38
CA ASN A 136 -3.68 12.04 5.18
C ASN A 136 -2.52 13.03 5.01
N PHE A 137 -1.42 12.89 5.75
CA PHE A 137 -0.22 13.70 5.54
C PHE A 137 0.29 13.58 4.09
N SER A 138 0.46 12.36 3.58
CA SER A 138 0.87 12.12 2.19
C SER A 138 -0.09 12.70 1.17
N LEU A 139 -1.41 12.54 1.38
CA LEU A 139 -2.43 13.13 0.54
C LEU A 139 -2.35 14.66 0.49
N GLN A 140 -2.06 15.33 1.60
CA GLN A 140 -1.94 16.79 1.61
C GLN A 140 -0.69 17.25 0.85
N GLU A 141 0.44 16.55 0.97
CA GLU A 141 1.66 16.90 0.25
C GLU A 141 1.47 16.80 -1.27
N VAL A 142 0.82 15.73 -1.76
CA VAL A 142 0.51 15.61 -3.18
C VAL A 142 -0.53 16.65 -3.62
N LYS A 143 -1.56 16.96 -2.83
CA LYS A 143 -2.52 18.03 -3.14
C LYS A 143 -1.86 19.39 -3.33
N ARG A 144 -0.89 19.74 -2.46
CA ARG A 144 -0.12 20.98 -2.59
C ARG A 144 0.71 21.00 -3.87
N ALA A 145 1.24 19.85 -4.29
CA ALA A 145 1.93 19.71 -5.59
C ALA A 145 0.96 19.86 -6.77
N ILE A 146 -0.25 19.28 -6.71
CA ILE A 146 -1.31 19.46 -7.72
C ILE A 146 -1.68 20.95 -7.85
N GLU A 147 -1.82 21.67 -6.74
CA GLU A 147 -2.10 23.12 -6.77
C GLU A 147 -0.95 23.93 -7.37
N PHE A 148 0.29 23.53 -7.11
CA PHE A 148 1.47 24.12 -7.75
C PHE A 148 1.51 23.86 -9.25
N ALA A 149 1.32 22.61 -9.68
CA ALA A 149 1.24 22.24 -11.09
C ALA A 149 0.13 23.03 -11.81
N ALA A 150 -1.03 23.19 -11.17
CA ALA A 150 -2.15 23.96 -11.73
C ALA A 150 -1.81 25.44 -11.92
N ASP A 151 -1.08 26.05 -10.98
CA ASP A 151 -0.75 27.48 -11.06
C ASP A 151 0.47 27.77 -11.94
N VAL A 152 1.49 26.91 -11.91
CA VAL A 152 2.78 27.12 -12.58
C VAL A 152 2.81 26.45 -13.96
N GLY A 153 2.64 25.12 -14.01
CA GLY A 153 2.62 24.35 -15.26
C GLY A 153 1.32 24.51 -16.07
N ARG A 154 0.22 24.89 -15.40
CA ARG A 154 -1.13 24.97 -15.95
C ARG A 154 -1.61 23.66 -16.59
N GLY A 155 -1.16 22.54 -16.03
CA GLY A 155 -1.40 21.21 -16.56
C GLY A 155 -0.23 20.27 -16.34
N GLY A 156 -0.42 19.01 -16.75
CA GLY A 156 0.66 18.02 -16.85
C GLY A 156 0.66 16.99 -15.74
N PRO A 157 1.59 16.03 -15.81
CA PRO A 157 1.75 15.00 -14.80
C PRO A 157 2.19 15.61 -13.46
N ILE A 158 1.69 15.00 -12.39
CA ILE A 158 2.10 15.17 -11.02
C ILE A 158 2.65 13.82 -10.58
N VAL A 159 3.97 13.67 -10.64
CA VAL A 159 4.64 12.40 -10.37
C VAL A 159 4.62 12.10 -8.87
N VAL A 160 4.29 10.87 -8.51
CA VAL A 160 4.20 10.38 -7.12
C VAL A 160 4.86 9.01 -7.07
N HIS A 161 5.88 8.88 -6.23
CA HIS A 161 6.50 7.60 -5.93
C HIS A 161 5.48 6.60 -5.38
N THR A 162 5.46 5.40 -5.96
CA THR A 162 4.82 4.24 -5.33
C THR A 162 5.68 3.74 -4.16
N GLY A 163 5.34 2.57 -3.61
CA GLY A 163 5.99 2.01 -2.44
C GLY A 163 5.01 1.77 -1.30
N GLU A 164 3.87 1.14 -1.61
CA GLU A 164 2.71 1.10 -0.71
C GLU A 164 2.96 0.30 0.56
N PHE A 165 3.68 -0.82 0.43
CA PHE A 165 4.06 -1.69 1.53
C PHE A 165 5.21 -2.60 1.10
N THR A 166 5.95 -3.12 2.06
CA THR A 166 7.00 -4.12 1.82
C THR A 166 6.39 -5.51 1.74
N ARG A 167 6.87 -6.36 0.82
CA ARG A 167 6.44 -7.76 0.71
C ARG A 167 7.57 -8.67 0.21
N PRO A 168 7.47 -10.01 0.41
CA PRO A 168 8.39 -10.98 -0.19
C PRO A 168 8.20 -11.09 -1.71
N ILE A 169 9.28 -10.92 -2.49
CA ILE A 169 9.26 -10.94 -3.97
C ILE A 169 9.00 -12.35 -4.48
N VAL A 170 9.59 -13.35 -3.82
CA VAL A 170 9.41 -14.76 -4.20
C VAL A 170 7.94 -15.19 -4.15
N ASP A 171 7.13 -14.59 -3.29
CA ASP A 171 5.71 -14.96 -3.10
C ASP A 171 4.72 -14.08 -3.84
N ALA A 172 5.20 -13.08 -4.57
CA ALA A 172 4.32 -12.21 -5.33
C ALA A 172 3.59 -13.00 -6.43
N GLU A 173 2.31 -12.69 -6.65
CA GLU A 173 1.45 -13.42 -7.60
C GLU A 173 2.06 -13.46 -9.02
N TRP A 174 2.62 -12.34 -9.48
CA TRP A 174 3.28 -12.24 -10.79
C TRP A 174 4.53 -13.11 -10.92
N ASN A 175 5.18 -13.46 -9.80
CA ASN A 175 6.38 -14.31 -9.79
C ASN A 175 6.01 -15.80 -9.70
N GLN A 176 4.77 -16.10 -9.29
CA GLN A 176 4.26 -17.47 -9.13
C GLN A 176 3.33 -17.90 -10.28
N GLN A 177 3.02 -17.00 -11.21
CA GLN A 177 2.06 -17.24 -12.29
C GLN A 177 2.48 -18.42 -13.19
N GLU A 178 1.65 -19.46 -13.20
CA GLU A 178 1.87 -20.63 -14.05
C GLU A 178 1.79 -20.24 -15.53
N GLY A 179 2.79 -20.68 -16.30
CA GLY A 179 2.89 -20.39 -17.74
C GLY A 179 3.55 -19.06 -18.09
N ASP A 180 3.93 -18.22 -17.11
CA ASP A 180 4.84 -17.10 -17.36
C ASP A 180 6.26 -17.64 -17.59
N PRO A 181 6.95 -17.31 -18.70
CA PRO A 181 8.33 -17.74 -18.94
C PRO A 181 9.33 -17.26 -17.88
N TYR A 182 8.95 -16.26 -17.09
CA TYR A 182 9.75 -15.65 -16.02
C TYR A 182 9.32 -16.08 -14.62
N GLN A 183 8.49 -17.11 -14.50
CA GLN A 183 8.06 -17.68 -13.21
C GLN A 183 9.28 -18.03 -12.34
N GLN A 184 9.24 -17.60 -11.08
CA GLN A 184 10.26 -17.84 -10.04
C GLN A 184 11.67 -17.34 -10.39
N GLN A 185 11.81 -16.42 -11.35
CA GLN A 185 13.10 -15.83 -11.69
C GLN A 185 13.53 -14.69 -10.75
N PHE A 186 12.67 -14.26 -9.81
CA PHE A 186 13.01 -13.20 -8.87
C PHE A 186 13.09 -13.69 -7.42
N GLN A 187 14.17 -13.32 -6.73
CA GLN A 187 14.42 -13.63 -5.32
C GLN A 187 15.33 -12.57 -4.68
N MET A 188 14.97 -12.07 -3.50
CA MET A 188 15.74 -11.05 -2.78
C MET A 188 17.04 -11.57 -2.17
N PHE A 189 17.00 -12.80 -1.66
CA PHE A 189 18.14 -13.49 -1.06
C PHE A 189 17.90 -15.00 -1.07
N GLU A 190 18.98 -15.78 -1.04
CA GLU A 190 18.89 -17.24 -1.02
C GLU A 190 18.05 -17.75 0.17
N GLY A 191 17.05 -18.59 -0.11
CA GLY A 191 16.13 -19.11 0.90
C GLY A 191 14.98 -18.17 1.30
N GLU A 192 14.76 -17.06 0.59
CA GLU A 192 13.62 -16.14 0.83
C GLU A 192 12.29 -16.89 0.98
N GLY A 193 11.97 -17.82 0.06
CA GLY A 193 10.68 -18.51 0.03
C GLY A 193 10.37 -19.37 1.24
N GLU A 194 11.38 -19.76 2.01
CA GLU A 194 11.21 -20.49 3.28
C GLU A 194 11.03 -19.53 4.46
N ARG A 195 11.56 -18.31 4.36
CA ARG A 195 11.62 -17.32 5.44
C ARG A 195 10.62 -16.19 5.29
N SER A 196 9.81 -16.20 4.24
CA SER A 196 8.78 -15.19 3.98
C SER A 196 7.86 -15.01 5.19
N ALA A 197 7.56 -13.74 5.44
CA ALA A 197 6.77 -13.28 6.56
C ALA A 197 5.67 -12.36 6.02
N PHE A 198 4.43 -12.66 6.41
CA PHE A 198 3.24 -11.95 5.95
C PHE A 198 2.61 -11.24 7.13
N ARG A 199 2.32 -9.95 6.95
CA ARG A 199 1.73 -9.12 8.00
C ARG A 199 0.21 -9.20 7.95
N VAL A 200 -0.40 -9.25 9.12
CA VAL A 200 -1.85 -9.25 9.28
C VAL A 200 -2.25 -8.13 10.23
N VAL A 201 -3.26 -7.37 9.87
CA VAL A 201 -3.69 -6.16 10.58
C VAL A 201 -5.13 -6.26 11.07
N ASP A 202 -5.47 -5.45 12.06
CA ASP A 202 -6.87 -5.16 12.42
C ASP A 202 -7.39 -4.05 11.51
N LYS A 203 -8.30 -4.37 10.60
CA LYS A 203 -8.82 -3.42 9.59
C LYS A 203 -9.48 -2.17 10.17
N ARG A 204 -9.88 -2.17 11.46
CA ARG A 204 -10.48 -0.99 12.11
C ARG A 204 -9.44 0.07 12.41
N THR A 205 -8.23 -0.37 12.75
CA THR A 205 -7.17 0.49 13.27
C THR A 205 -5.97 0.60 12.34
N GLY A 206 -5.77 -0.37 11.44
CA GLY A 206 -4.54 -0.52 10.64
C GLY A 206 -3.35 -1.05 11.45
N SER A 207 -3.55 -1.41 12.73
CA SER A 207 -2.47 -1.91 13.58
C SER A 207 -2.11 -3.35 13.25
N LEU A 208 -0.81 -3.65 13.26
CA LEU A 208 -0.28 -5.00 13.10
C LEU A 208 -0.76 -5.89 14.25
N LEU A 209 -1.39 -7.01 13.91
CA LEU A 209 -1.79 -8.05 14.86
C LEU A 209 -0.66 -9.05 15.07
N VAL A 210 -0.14 -9.60 13.98
CA VAL A 210 0.92 -10.60 13.98
C VAL A 210 1.56 -10.69 12.60
N GLU A 211 2.77 -11.22 12.58
CA GLU A 211 3.50 -11.59 11.38
C GLU A 211 3.47 -13.13 11.25
N ALA A 212 2.73 -13.64 10.26
CA ALA A 212 2.66 -15.06 9.96
C ALA A 212 3.88 -15.46 9.13
N ARG A 213 4.68 -16.41 9.63
CA ARG A 213 5.93 -16.84 8.99
C ARG A 213 5.79 -18.24 8.42
N LYS A 214 6.29 -18.46 7.21
CA LYS A 214 6.21 -19.76 6.54
C LYS A 214 6.96 -20.88 7.26
N ASN A 215 8.10 -20.56 7.86
CA ASN A 215 8.93 -21.53 8.57
C ASN A 215 8.47 -21.84 10.01
N LEU A 216 7.35 -21.26 10.45
CA LEU A 216 6.83 -21.47 11.80
C LEU A 216 5.59 -22.35 11.74
N ASN A 217 5.72 -23.58 12.27
CA ASN A 217 4.59 -24.49 12.40
C ASN A 217 3.67 -24.06 13.54
N VAL A 218 2.36 -24.25 13.36
CA VAL A 218 1.33 -23.93 14.35
C VAL A 218 0.70 -25.19 14.89
N ALA A 219 0.63 -25.34 16.21
CA ALA A 219 -0.13 -26.42 16.81
C ALA A 219 -1.64 -26.19 16.66
N ARG A 220 -2.34 -27.17 16.09
CA ARG A 220 -3.79 -27.15 15.89
C ARG A 220 -4.41 -28.41 16.51
N PRO A 221 -5.59 -28.31 17.14
CA PRO A 221 -6.34 -29.49 17.50
C PRO A 221 -6.81 -30.20 16.22
N VAL A 222 -6.66 -31.53 16.20
CA VAL A 222 -7.29 -32.35 15.15
C VAL A 222 -8.77 -32.41 15.49
N TRP A 223 -9.63 -31.96 14.59
CA TRP A 223 -11.07 -31.92 14.83
C TRP A 223 -11.73 -33.28 14.58
N LEU A 224 -12.70 -33.64 15.42
CA LEU A 224 -13.47 -34.87 15.27
C LEU A 224 -14.37 -34.79 14.03
N GLN A 225 -14.10 -35.66 13.07
CA GLN A 225 -14.90 -35.83 11.86
C GLN A 225 -15.40 -37.27 11.76
N TYR A 226 -16.49 -37.49 11.03
CA TYR A 226 -16.96 -38.82 10.69
C TYR A 226 -16.02 -39.46 9.65
N ASP A 227 -14.90 -39.98 10.13
CA ASP A 227 -13.87 -40.67 9.36
C ASP A 227 -13.31 -41.87 10.15
N GLU A 228 -12.35 -42.58 9.55
CA GLU A 228 -11.71 -43.78 10.11
C GLU A 228 -11.09 -43.58 11.50
N ARG A 229 -10.80 -42.33 11.91
CA ARG A 229 -10.25 -41.99 13.22
C ARG A 229 -11.34 -41.88 14.29
N SER A 230 -12.60 -41.67 13.91
CA SER A 230 -13.72 -41.60 14.86
C SER A 230 -14.20 -42.99 15.30
N GLU A 231 -14.61 -43.11 16.56
CA GLU A 231 -15.24 -44.34 17.06
C GLU A 231 -16.59 -44.60 16.38
N VAL A 232 -17.37 -43.54 16.13
CA VAL A 232 -18.68 -43.62 15.48
C VAL A 232 -18.57 -44.22 14.07
N TRP A 233 -17.55 -43.88 13.30
CA TRP A 233 -17.28 -44.48 11.99
C TRP A 233 -17.00 -45.98 12.09
N ARG A 234 -16.17 -46.40 13.04
CA ARG A 234 -15.83 -47.81 13.26
C ARG A 234 -17.06 -48.63 13.67
N GLN A 235 -17.87 -48.09 14.59
CA GLN A 235 -19.12 -48.71 15.03
C GLN A 235 -20.12 -48.87 13.87
N ARG A 236 -20.19 -47.88 12.97
CA ARG A 236 -21.10 -47.86 11.82
C ARG A 236 -20.51 -48.42 10.53
N LYS A 237 -19.28 -48.96 10.57
CA LYS A 237 -18.58 -49.52 9.40
C LYS A 237 -18.52 -48.57 8.20
N GLY A 238 -18.48 -47.26 8.44
CA GLY A 238 -18.42 -46.22 7.41
C GLY A 238 -19.72 -45.90 6.67
N GLU A 239 -20.87 -46.43 7.11
CA GLU A 239 -22.17 -46.16 6.47
C GLU A 239 -22.68 -44.75 6.79
N GLU A 240 -23.25 -44.03 5.81
CA GLU A 240 -23.93 -42.76 6.07
C GLU A 240 -25.16 -42.98 6.97
N TYR A 241 -25.44 -42.02 7.87
CA TYR A 241 -26.59 -42.12 8.78
C TYR A 241 -27.24 -40.75 9.00
N ARG A 242 -28.37 -40.74 9.72
CA ARG A 242 -28.98 -39.50 10.22
C ARG A 242 -28.79 -39.40 11.72
N ASP A 243 -28.38 -38.23 12.19
CA ASP A 243 -28.24 -37.96 13.62
C ASP A 243 -29.59 -37.91 14.36
N LYS A 244 -29.57 -37.70 15.68
CA LYS A 244 -30.78 -37.60 16.53
C LYS A 244 -31.72 -36.47 16.09
N LYS A 245 -31.23 -35.46 15.36
CA LYS A 245 -31.98 -34.31 14.86
C LYS A 245 -32.42 -34.51 13.39
N GLY A 246 -32.11 -35.65 12.79
CA GLY A 246 -32.45 -35.99 11.41
C GLY A 246 -31.48 -35.44 10.37
N ASN A 247 -30.36 -34.82 10.76
CA ASN A 247 -29.37 -34.31 9.80
C ASN A 247 -28.55 -35.47 9.22
N PRO A 248 -28.26 -35.46 7.91
CA PRO A 248 -27.39 -36.46 7.31
C PRO A 248 -25.94 -36.28 7.77
N VAL A 249 -25.30 -37.39 8.15
CA VAL A 249 -23.87 -37.47 8.49
C VAL A 249 -23.18 -38.33 7.42
N LYS A 250 -22.20 -37.73 6.75
CA LYS A 250 -21.42 -38.34 5.66
C LYS A 250 -19.93 -38.32 6.00
N LYS A 251 -19.13 -39.11 5.27
CA LYS A 251 -17.67 -39.14 5.47
C LYS A 251 -17.10 -37.71 5.45
N GLY A 252 -16.35 -37.34 6.49
CA GLY A 252 -15.75 -36.01 6.66
C GLY A 252 -16.64 -34.96 7.32
N ALA A 253 -17.90 -35.25 7.65
CA ALA A 253 -18.74 -34.32 8.41
C ALA A 253 -18.21 -34.16 9.84
N TYR A 254 -18.20 -32.93 10.37
CA TYR A 254 -17.90 -32.71 11.79
C TYR A 254 -19.00 -33.30 12.67
N ILE A 255 -18.59 -34.04 13.70
CA ILE A 255 -19.53 -34.66 14.65
C ILE A 255 -19.14 -34.33 16.09
N ASP A 256 -20.12 -34.30 16.99
CA ASP A 256 -19.85 -34.32 18.43
C ASP A 256 -19.54 -35.74 18.93
N TYR A 257 -19.21 -35.88 20.22
CA TYR A 257 -18.91 -37.18 20.83
C TYR A 257 -20.13 -38.12 20.92
N GLU A 258 -21.34 -37.63 20.65
CA GLU A 258 -22.54 -38.46 20.54
C GLU A 258 -22.85 -38.89 19.10
N GLY A 259 -22.03 -38.45 18.12
CA GLY A 259 -22.26 -38.69 16.71
C GLY A 259 -23.36 -37.82 16.10
N ASN A 260 -23.69 -36.66 16.68
CA ASN A 260 -24.54 -35.69 16.01
C ASN A 260 -23.73 -34.81 15.06
N SER A 261 -24.33 -34.43 13.92
CA SER A 261 -23.70 -33.48 13.01
C SER A 261 -23.58 -32.12 13.70
N VAL A 262 -22.39 -31.54 13.69
CA VAL A 262 -22.15 -30.20 14.22
C VAL A 262 -21.60 -29.30 13.14
N ASP A 263 -21.94 -28.02 13.23
CA ASP A 263 -21.27 -27.03 12.40
C ASP A 263 -19.82 -26.85 12.86
N MET A 264 -19.05 -26.18 12.02
CA MET A 264 -17.65 -25.94 12.31
C MET A 264 -17.43 -25.03 13.53
N ALA A 265 -18.36 -24.14 13.89
CA ALA A 265 -18.21 -23.30 15.09
C ALA A 265 -18.35 -24.11 16.39
N ASN A 266 -19.05 -25.24 16.32
CA ASN A 266 -19.32 -26.16 17.41
C ASN A 266 -18.53 -27.49 17.30
N ARG A 267 -17.54 -27.55 16.41
CA ARG A 267 -16.67 -28.72 16.26
C ARG A 267 -15.90 -29.01 17.56
N VAL A 268 -15.71 -30.30 17.84
CA VAL A 268 -14.98 -30.77 19.02
C VAL A 268 -13.65 -31.41 18.59
N PRO A 269 -12.58 -31.32 19.41
CA PRO A 269 -11.32 -31.97 19.11
C PRO A 269 -11.46 -33.50 19.14
N LEU A 270 -10.59 -34.20 18.44
CA LEU A 270 -10.45 -35.64 18.52
C LEU A 270 -9.79 -36.01 19.85
N PHE A 271 -10.40 -36.90 20.61
CA PHE A 271 -9.86 -37.44 21.86
C PHE A 271 -9.27 -38.83 21.61
N ASP A 272 -7.98 -39.01 21.91
CA ASP A 272 -7.31 -40.30 21.85
C ASP A 272 -7.56 -41.06 23.15
N VAL A 273 -8.47 -42.03 23.11
CA VAL A 273 -8.88 -42.82 24.29
C VAL A 273 -7.72 -43.65 24.86
N GLU A 274 -6.78 -44.10 24.02
CA GLU A 274 -5.65 -44.92 24.47
C GLU A 274 -4.63 -44.09 25.24
N LYS A 275 -4.42 -42.83 24.82
CA LYS A 275 -3.49 -41.91 25.49
C LYS A 275 -4.13 -41.05 26.57
N GLY A 276 -5.46 -40.91 26.56
CA GLY A 276 -6.20 -40.04 27.49
C GLY A 276 -6.00 -38.55 27.22
N GLU A 277 -5.66 -38.17 25.99
CA GLU A 277 -5.31 -36.79 25.61
C GLU A 277 -6.02 -36.35 24.33
N PHE A 278 -6.19 -35.03 24.14
CA PHE A 278 -6.68 -34.47 22.88
C PHE A 278 -5.58 -34.46 21.82
N VAL A 279 -5.91 -34.90 20.61
CA VAL A 279 -4.95 -34.98 19.51
C VAL A 279 -4.68 -33.59 18.96
N THR A 280 -3.40 -33.24 18.86
CA THR A 280 -2.92 -32.03 18.20
C THR A 280 -1.97 -32.38 17.06
N GLU A 281 -1.90 -31.51 16.07
CA GLU A 281 -1.05 -31.64 14.90
C GLU A 281 -0.37 -30.30 14.61
N LEU A 282 0.88 -30.35 14.14
CA LEU A 282 1.59 -29.17 13.66
C LEU A 282 1.20 -28.90 12.20
N TYR A 283 0.65 -27.72 11.96
CA TYR A 283 0.32 -27.21 10.64
C TYR A 283 1.51 -26.43 10.11
N ASP A 284 2.01 -26.83 8.94
CA ASP A 284 2.93 -26.05 8.13
C ASP A 284 2.17 -25.05 7.24
N TRP A 285 2.91 -24.28 6.45
CA TRP A 285 2.32 -23.26 5.58
C TRP A 285 1.39 -23.84 4.51
N ASP A 286 1.65 -25.05 4.00
CA ASP A 286 0.80 -25.66 2.97
C ASP A 286 -0.54 -26.10 3.55
N LYS A 287 -0.55 -26.68 4.76
CA LYS A 287 -1.80 -26.91 5.51
C LYS A 287 -2.53 -25.60 5.82
N MET A 288 -1.81 -24.52 6.09
CA MET A 288 -2.45 -23.20 6.25
C MET A 288 -3.10 -22.68 4.97
N LYS A 289 -2.50 -22.93 3.79
CA LYS A 289 -3.15 -22.62 2.49
C LYS A 289 -4.43 -23.43 2.30
N GLU A 290 -4.44 -24.70 2.66
CA GLU A 290 -5.63 -25.54 2.61
C GLU A 290 -6.72 -25.05 3.57
N GLU A 291 -6.35 -24.71 4.81
CA GLU A 291 -7.26 -24.14 5.80
C GLU A 291 -7.87 -22.82 5.28
N ALA A 292 -7.06 -21.96 4.66
CA ALA A 292 -7.50 -20.72 4.04
C ALA A 292 -8.49 -20.94 2.88
N LYS A 293 -8.27 -21.95 2.03
CA LYS A 293 -9.21 -22.35 0.97
C LYS A 293 -10.54 -22.82 1.56
N LEU A 294 -10.51 -23.61 2.62
CA LEU A 294 -11.73 -24.03 3.33
C LEU A 294 -12.45 -22.83 3.96
N MET A 295 -11.72 -21.90 4.59
CA MET A 295 -12.29 -20.66 5.13
C MET A 295 -12.98 -19.82 4.03
N THR A 296 -12.31 -19.69 2.89
CA THR A 296 -12.80 -19.02 1.69
C THR A 296 -14.10 -19.64 1.18
N GLN A 297 -14.13 -20.97 1.03
CA GLN A 297 -15.32 -21.67 0.58
C GLN A 297 -16.52 -21.40 1.50
N ARG A 298 -16.32 -21.48 2.83
CA ARG A 298 -17.38 -21.20 3.80
C ARG A 298 -17.91 -19.78 3.70
N ALA A 299 -17.01 -18.81 3.57
CA ALA A 299 -17.40 -17.42 3.44
C ALA A 299 -18.21 -17.19 2.14
N LYS A 300 -17.87 -17.88 1.04
CA LYS A 300 -18.64 -17.85 -0.22
C LYS A 300 -20.00 -18.54 -0.10
N GLU A 301 -20.09 -19.68 0.56
CA GLU A 301 -21.36 -20.37 0.84
C GLU A 301 -22.30 -19.49 1.67
N GLU A 302 -21.76 -18.82 2.70
CA GLU A 302 -22.54 -17.91 3.53
C GLU A 302 -22.99 -16.66 2.76
N PHE A 303 -22.12 -16.12 1.91
CA PHE A 303 -22.48 -15.04 0.98
C PHE A 303 -23.64 -15.42 0.07
N GLY A 304 -23.64 -16.63 -0.50
CA GLY A 304 -24.70 -17.13 -1.37
C GLY A 304 -26.08 -17.19 -0.70
N ARG A 305 -26.12 -17.38 0.62
CA ARG A 305 -27.36 -17.37 1.43
C ARG A 305 -27.58 -16.08 2.21
N TRP A 306 -26.72 -15.07 2.06
CA TRP A 306 -26.70 -13.88 2.93
C TRP A 306 -28.03 -13.14 3.00
N SER A 307 -28.75 -13.04 1.88
CA SER A 307 -30.06 -12.40 1.78
C SER A 307 -31.16 -13.13 2.58
N SER A 308 -30.99 -14.44 2.80
CA SER A 308 -31.96 -15.28 3.53
C SER A 308 -31.72 -15.33 5.05
N LEU A 309 -30.57 -14.87 5.52
CA LEU A 309 -30.23 -14.87 6.95
C LEU A 309 -31.00 -13.77 7.70
N SER A 310 -31.40 -14.07 8.93
CA SER A 310 -31.93 -13.06 9.87
C SER A 310 -30.84 -12.08 10.29
N GLU A 311 -31.23 -10.89 10.78
CA GLU A 311 -30.26 -9.89 11.26
C GLU A 311 -29.39 -10.42 12.42
N SER A 312 -29.95 -11.27 13.29
CA SER A 312 -29.20 -11.91 14.37
C SER A 312 -28.11 -12.86 13.83
N GLU A 313 -28.42 -13.62 12.78
CA GLU A 313 -27.44 -14.50 12.12
C GLU A 313 -26.35 -13.70 11.42
N LYS A 314 -26.73 -12.65 10.68
CA LYS A 314 -25.78 -11.73 10.03
C LYS A 314 -24.85 -11.06 11.04
N GLN A 315 -25.34 -10.69 12.22
CA GLN A 315 -24.53 -10.08 13.27
C GLN A 315 -23.50 -11.05 13.85
N LYS A 316 -23.88 -12.32 14.03
CA LYS A 316 -23.03 -13.37 14.60
C LYS A 316 -21.98 -13.89 13.63
N SER A 317 -22.20 -13.76 12.33
CA SER A 317 -21.29 -14.19 11.28
C SER A 317 -19.83 -13.72 11.51
N LEU A 318 -18.89 -14.65 11.31
CA LEU A 318 -17.46 -14.36 11.28
C LEU A 318 -17.07 -13.62 9.99
N TRP A 319 -17.81 -13.85 8.91
CA TRP A 319 -17.52 -13.34 7.57
C TRP A 319 -18.26 -12.06 7.23
N ARG A 320 -19.14 -11.57 8.13
CA ARG A 320 -19.98 -10.37 7.99
C ARG A 320 -19.24 -9.23 7.32
N GLU A 321 -18.05 -8.95 7.81
CA GLU A 321 -17.25 -7.81 7.40
C GLU A 321 -16.61 -7.99 6.01
N LYS A 322 -16.14 -9.19 5.65
CA LYS A 322 -15.70 -9.50 4.28
C LYS A 322 -16.88 -9.50 3.30
N ILE A 323 -18.03 -10.02 3.72
CA ILE A 323 -19.27 -10.04 2.92
C ILE A 323 -19.78 -8.62 2.64
N LYS A 324 -19.77 -7.73 3.64
CA LYS A 324 -20.15 -6.31 3.43
C LYS A 324 -19.27 -5.63 2.37
N VAL A 325 -17.96 -5.89 2.39
CA VAL A 325 -17.01 -5.36 1.40
C VAL A 325 -17.33 -5.92 0.01
N ALA A 326 -17.58 -7.22 -0.10
CA ALA A 326 -17.96 -7.85 -1.36
C ALA A 326 -19.29 -7.29 -1.92
N LEU A 327 -20.30 -7.07 -1.06
CA LEU A 327 -21.58 -6.46 -1.44
C LEU A 327 -21.45 -5.00 -1.87
N ALA A 328 -20.51 -4.26 -1.28
CA ALA A 328 -20.27 -2.86 -1.62
C ALA A 328 -19.59 -2.67 -2.98
N GLY A 329 -19.13 -3.76 -3.61
CA GLY A 329 -18.43 -3.72 -4.90
C GLY A 329 -17.14 -2.89 -4.84
N THR A 330 -16.51 -2.80 -3.67
CA THR A 330 -15.24 -2.08 -3.50
C THR A 330 -14.09 -2.82 -4.18
N ILE A 331 -13.24 -2.07 -4.88
CA ILE A 331 -12.09 -2.49 -5.69
C ILE A 331 -11.26 -3.58 -5.02
N GLY A 332 -10.87 -4.62 -5.77
CA GLY A 332 -10.05 -5.72 -5.25
C GLY A 332 -10.73 -6.63 -4.20
N GLY A 333 -11.99 -6.33 -3.82
CA GLY A 333 -12.78 -7.04 -2.80
C GLY A 333 -13.91 -7.92 -3.35
N GLY A 334 -13.91 -8.19 -4.67
CA GLY A 334 -14.84 -9.12 -5.31
C GLY A 334 -14.58 -10.60 -4.96
N SER A 335 -13.39 -10.96 -4.51
CA SER A 335 -13.14 -12.30 -3.98
C SER A 335 -13.38 -12.29 -2.48
N ILE A 336 -14.46 -12.96 -2.07
CA ILE A 336 -14.57 -13.47 -0.71
C ILE A 336 -13.48 -14.52 -0.59
N GLU A 337 -12.32 -14.08 -0.12
CA GLU A 337 -11.11 -14.88 -0.01
C GLU A 337 -10.45 -14.61 1.33
N VAL A 338 -9.96 -15.69 1.90
CA VAL A 338 -9.17 -15.72 3.13
C VAL A 338 -7.77 -16.13 2.71
N LYS A 339 -6.79 -15.26 2.94
CA LYS A 339 -5.39 -15.56 2.63
C LYS A 339 -4.78 -16.50 3.70
N PRO A 340 -3.71 -17.26 3.38
CA PRO A 340 -3.06 -18.15 4.35
C PRO A 340 -2.64 -17.49 5.66
N GLU A 341 -2.11 -16.26 5.57
CA GLU A 341 -1.73 -15.46 6.75
C GLU A 341 -2.95 -15.04 7.57
N GLU A 342 -4.09 -14.74 6.95
CA GLU A 342 -5.32 -14.43 7.67
C GLU A 342 -5.84 -15.67 8.38
N ALA A 343 -5.83 -16.83 7.71
CA ALA A 343 -6.23 -18.10 8.28
C ALA A 343 -5.41 -18.44 9.52
N TYR A 344 -4.09 -18.15 9.52
CA TYR A 344 -3.20 -18.35 10.67
C TYR A 344 -3.69 -17.58 11.91
N VAL A 345 -4.08 -16.31 11.74
CA VAL A 345 -4.55 -15.47 12.84
C VAL A 345 -5.95 -15.89 13.28
N ILE A 346 -6.84 -16.12 12.32
CA ILE A 346 -8.22 -16.55 12.59
C ILE A 346 -8.20 -17.85 13.38
N ALA A 347 -7.40 -18.84 12.95
CA ALA A 347 -7.18 -20.10 13.63
C ALA A 347 -6.78 -19.93 15.10
N THR A 348 -5.82 -19.04 15.36
CA THR A 348 -5.33 -18.74 16.72
C THR A 348 -6.44 -18.09 17.56
N LEU A 349 -7.13 -17.09 17.01
CA LEU A 349 -8.21 -16.41 17.70
C LEU A 349 -9.43 -17.31 17.96
N GLU A 350 -9.74 -18.24 17.04
CA GLU A 350 -10.79 -19.25 17.24
C GLU A 350 -10.47 -20.13 18.46
N THR A 351 -9.21 -20.53 18.58
CA THR A 351 -8.72 -21.35 19.71
C THR A 351 -8.84 -20.57 21.03
N ASN A 352 -8.42 -19.30 21.03
CA ASN A 352 -8.55 -18.42 22.20
C ASN A 352 -10.03 -18.22 22.59
N ALA A 353 -10.91 -18.02 21.61
CA ALA A 353 -12.33 -17.88 21.85
C ALA A 353 -12.95 -19.16 22.42
N ALA A 354 -12.55 -20.34 21.91
CA ALA A 354 -13.01 -21.63 22.41
C ALA A 354 -12.52 -21.89 23.85
N HIS A 355 -11.25 -21.61 24.14
CA HIS A 355 -10.67 -21.71 25.47
C HIS A 355 -11.42 -20.83 26.49
N ALA A 356 -11.66 -19.56 26.14
CA ALA A 356 -12.41 -18.64 27.00
C ALA A 356 -13.86 -19.11 27.22
N ARG A 357 -14.54 -19.63 26.17
CA ARG A 357 -15.87 -20.25 26.35
C ARG A 357 -15.83 -21.46 27.29
N GLY A 358 -14.80 -22.31 27.20
CA GLY A 358 -14.61 -23.45 28.09
C GLY A 358 -14.52 -23.03 29.56
N TRP A 359 -13.68 -22.04 29.87
CA TRP A 359 -13.58 -21.49 31.22
C TRP A 359 -14.87 -20.80 31.68
N ALA A 360 -15.56 -20.10 30.78
CA ALA A 360 -16.85 -19.51 31.12
C ALA A 360 -17.88 -20.56 31.57
N LEU A 361 -17.93 -21.70 30.87
CA LEU A 361 -18.80 -22.82 31.25
C LEU A 361 -18.38 -23.44 32.58
N GLN A 362 -17.08 -23.62 32.80
CA GLN A 362 -16.56 -24.14 34.07
C GLN A 362 -16.90 -23.22 35.25
N TYR A 363 -16.74 -21.91 35.11
CA TYR A 363 -17.10 -20.96 36.18
C TYR A 363 -18.61 -20.82 36.37
N ALA A 364 -19.41 -21.12 35.35
CA ALA A 364 -20.87 -21.14 35.45
C ALA A 364 -21.41 -22.48 36.00
N GLU A 365 -20.55 -23.48 36.20
CA GLU A 365 -20.95 -24.79 36.70
C GLU A 365 -21.60 -24.65 38.09
N GLY A 366 -22.78 -25.25 38.25
CA GLY A 366 -23.52 -25.19 39.52
C GLY A 366 -24.18 -23.83 39.84
N PHE A 367 -23.95 -22.77 39.05
CA PHE A 367 -24.47 -21.43 39.33
C PHE A 367 -26.00 -21.40 39.55
N GLN A 368 -26.76 -22.09 38.70
CA GLN A 368 -28.22 -22.18 38.86
C GLN A 368 -28.62 -22.87 40.17
N GLU A 369 -27.89 -23.92 40.57
CA GLU A 369 -28.16 -24.65 41.80
C GLU A 369 -27.74 -23.85 43.05
N GLU A 370 -26.66 -23.07 42.94
CA GLU A 370 -26.24 -22.12 43.98
C GLU A 370 -27.31 -21.04 44.18
N VAL A 371 -27.84 -20.44 43.11
CA VAL A 371 -28.92 -19.45 43.19
C VAL A 371 -30.19 -20.05 43.81
N LYS A 372 -30.59 -21.26 43.39
CA LYS A 372 -31.72 -21.97 44.00
C LYS A 372 -31.48 -22.24 45.49
N THR A 373 -30.27 -22.65 45.86
CA THR A 373 -29.89 -22.91 47.26
C THR A 373 -29.91 -21.63 48.09
N LEU A 374 -29.44 -20.51 47.54
CA LEU A 374 -29.49 -19.20 48.20
C LEU A 374 -30.93 -18.76 48.49
N ASN A 375 -31.86 -19.00 47.57
CA ASN A 375 -33.28 -18.72 47.77
C ASN A 375 -33.86 -19.57 48.90
N LYS A 376 -33.57 -20.88 48.92
CA LYS A 376 -33.99 -21.78 50.01
C LYS A 376 -33.40 -21.37 51.37
N LEU A 377 -32.12 -21.00 51.41
CA LEU A 377 -31.48 -20.50 52.64
C LEU A 377 -32.11 -19.19 53.12
N SER A 378 -32.56 -18.33 52.20
CA SER A 378 -33.25 -17.08 52.55
C SER A 378 -34.61 -17.35 53.22
N GLU A 379 -35.34 -18.38 52.78
CA GLU A 379 -36.58 -18.83 53.43
C GLU A 379 -36.30 -19.47 54.80
N ALA A 380 -35.28 -20.34 54.88
CA ALA A 380 -34.85 -20.95 56.14
C ALA A 380 -34.42 -19.89 57.17
N LEU A 381 -33.74 -18.83 56.73
CA LEU A 381 -33.31 -17.73 57.59
C LEU A 381 -34.51 -17.04 58.25
N LYS A 382 -35.58 -16.77 57.49
CA LYS A 382 -36.81 -16.17 58.02
C LYS A 382 -37.45 -17.08 59.07
N PHE A 383 -37.60 -18.37 58.74
CA PHE A 383 -38.17 -19.36 59.64
C PHE A 383 -37.40 -19.49 60.96
N TYR A 384 -36.06 -19.61 60.90
CA TYR A 384 -35.25 -19.75 62.11
C TYR A 384 -35.22 -18.46 62.94
N LYS A 385 -35.22 -17.27 62.31
CA LYS A 385 -35.35 -16.01 63.04
C LYS A 385 -36.67 -15.92 63.79
N GLU A 386 -37.79 -16.31 63.17
CA GLU A 386 -39.09 -16.33 63.84
C GLU A 386 -39.12 -17.29 65.05
N ILE A 387 -38.55 -18.50 64.90
CA ILE A 387 -38.46 -19.47 66.02
C ILE A 387 -37.57 -18.94 67.15
N GLU A 388 -36.41 -18.38 66.82
CA GLU A 388 -35.48 -17.85 67.81
C GLU A 388 -36.05 -16.63 68.53
N GLU A 389 -36.81 -15.78 67.85
CA GLU A 389 -37.56 -14.68 68.44
C GLU A 389 -38.70 -15.16 69.34
N GLN A 390 -39.45 -16.18 68.92
CA GLN A 390 -40.51 -16.79 69.73
C GLN A 390 -39.94 -17.42 71.01
N ALA A 391 -38.87 -18.21 70.90
CA ALA A 391 -38.19 -18.82 72.05
C ALA A 391 -37.63 -17.75 73.01
N ALA A 392 -37.07 -16.66 72.47
CA ALA A 392 -36.60 -15.53 73.27
C ALA A 392 -37.72 -14.85 74.07
N ARG A 393 -38.96 -14.84 73.57
CA ARG A 393 -40.12 -14.27 74.26
C ARG A 393 -40.63 -15.14 75.42
N VAL A 394 -40.38 -16.46 75.37
CA VAL A 394 -40.79 -17.39 76.43
C VAL A 394 -39.80 -17.37 77.59
N SER A 395 -38.50 -17.58 77.33
CA SER A 395 -37.44 -17.38 78.32
C SER A 395 -36.03 -17.38 77.69
N PRO A 396 -35.01 -16.79 78.35
CA PRO A 396 -33.62 -16.86 77.88
C PRO A 396 -33.09 -18.31 77.73
N GLU A 397 -33.52 -19.21 78.61
CA GLU A 397 -33.11 -20.62 78.62
C GLU A 397 -33.67 -21.40 77.42
N GLU A 398 -34.91 -21.11 77.01
CA GLU A 398 -35.50 -21.73 75.82
C GLU A 398 -34.81 -21.32 74.53
N LYS A 399 -34.36 -20.06 74.44
CA LYS A 399 -33.53 -19.62 73.31
C LYS A 399 -32.20 -20.36 73.27
N GLN A 400 -31.52 -20.53 74.40
CA GLN A 400 -30.22 -21.23 74.46
C GLN A 400 -30.30 -22.70 74.01
N LYS A 401 -31.43 -23.39 74.24
CA LYS A 401 -31.64 -24.77 73.75
C LYS A 401 -31.60 -24.90 72.22
N LEU A 402 -31.71 -23.79 71.48
CA LEU A 402 -31.66 -23.79 70.02
C LEU A 402 -30.23 -23.72 69.46
N LEU A 403 -29.22 -23.46 70.30
CA LEU A 403 -27.81 -23.44 69.88
C LEU A 403 -27.41 -24.79 69.28
N ARG A 404 -26.64 -24.72 68.19
CA ARG A 404 -26.12 -25.92 67.54
C ARG A 404 -24.60 -25.87 67.48
N ASN A 405 -24.01 -27.03 67.74
CA ASN A 405 -22.58 -27.23 67.54
C ASN A 405 -22.25 -27.21 66.06
N VAL A 406 -21.36 -26.31 65.66
CA VAL A 406 -20.84 -26.25 64.29
C VAL A 406 -19.45 -26.86 64.24
N ALA A 407 -19.34 -27.99 63.55
CA ALA A 407 -18.04 -28.63 63.33
C ALA A 407 -17.12 -27.67 62.54
N THR A 408 -15.86 -27.59 62.96
CA THR A 408 -14.85 -26.73 62.33
C THR A 408 -14.55 -27.18 60.90
N ARG A 409 -14.45 -26.21 59.98
CA ARG A 409 -14.34 -26.40 58.51
C ARG A 409 -13.12 -27.23 58.04
N TYR A 410 -12.17 -27.51 58.92
CA TYR A 410 -10.90 -28.18 58.61
C TYR A 410 -10.76 -29.58 59.23
N GLY A 411 -11.81 -30.16 59.83
CA GLY A 411 -11.71 -31.48 60.47
C GLY A 411 -10.81 -31.52 61.71
N LEU A 412 -10.36 -30.36 62.20
CA LEU A 412 -9.53 -30.18 63.39
C LEU A 412 -10.37 -30.18 64.69
N GLY A 413 -11.39 -31.04 64.76
CA GLY A 413 -12.34 -31.08 65.88
C GLY A 413 -11.72 -31.40 67.24
N GLU A 414 -10.51 -31.97 67.25
CA GLU A 414 -9.75 -32.27 68.48
C GLU A 414 -8.89 -31.10 68.98
N LEU A 415 -8.58 -30.10 68.13
CA LEU A 415 -7.65 -29.00 68.45
C LEU A 415 -8.34 -27.64 68.56
N ILE A 416 -9.53 -27.49 67.98
CA ILE A 416 -10.32 -26.25 68.04
C ILE A 416 -11.71 -26.60 68.56
N PRO A 417 -12.12 -26.12 69.74
CA PRO A 417 -13.44 -26.43 70.29
C PRO A 417 -14.55 -25.98 69.34
N PRO A 418 -15.65 -26.73 69.23
CA PRO A 418 -16.77 -26.39 68.36
C PRO A 418 -17.38 -25.05 68.76
N GLU A 419 -17.68 -24.22 67.77
CA GLU A 419 -18.38 -22.95 67.96
C GLU A 419 -19.89 -23.24 68.05
N GLU A 420 -20.53 -22.82 69.14
CA GLU A 420 -22.00 -22.85 69.27
C GLU A 420 -22.57 -21.61 68.61
N MET A 421 -23.38 -21.79 67.57
CA MET A 421 -24.06 -20.70 66.87
C MET A 421 -25.55 -20.98 66.79
N TYR A 422 -26.35 -19.91 66.72
CA TYR A 422 -27.78 -20.05 66.45
C TYR A 422 -28.01 -20.52 64.99
N PRO A 423 -29.06 -21.31 64.72
CA PRO A 423 -29.40 -21.73 63.36
C PRO A 423 -29.50 -20.57 62.36
N SER A 424 -30.03 -19.41 62.77
CA SER A 424 -30.08 -18.21 61.94
C SER A 424 -28.67 -17.71 61.56
N GLU A 425 -27.73 -17.66 62.52
CA GLU A 425 -26.33 -17.26 62.30
C GLU A 425 -25.58 -18.26 61.39
N MET A 426 -25.86 -19.56 61.55
CA MET A 426 -25.34 -20.61 60.66
C MET A 426 -25.79 -20.39 59.23
N VAL A 427 -27.10 -20.14 59.03
CA VAL A 427 -27.69 -19.88 57.73
C VAL A 427 -27.12 -18.59 57.14
N GLU A 428 -26.96 -17.52 57.90
CA GLU A 428 -26.34 -16.27 57.43
C GLU A 428 -24.88 -16.47 56.98
N LYS A 429 -24.09 -17.25 57.74
CA LYS A 429 -22.70 -17.58 57.38
C LYS A 429 -22.64 -18.38 56.08
N GLN A 430 -23.53 -19.37 55.90
CA GLN A 430 -23.64 -20.14 54.66
C GLN A 430 -24.12 -19.27 53.48
N MET A 431 -25.13 -18.42 53.69
CA MET A 431 -25.60 -17.47 52.68
C MET A 431 -24.51 -16.50 52.26
N LYS A 432 -23.69 -16.00 53.20
CA LYS A 432 -22.56 -15.11 52.89
C LYS A 432 -21.52 -15.81 52.03
N ALA A 433 -21.17 -17.06 52.35
CA ALA A 433 -20.24 -17.85 51.56
C ALA A 433 -20.79 -18.13 50.15
N LEU A 434 -22.07 -18.51 50.06
CA LEU A 434 -22.73 -18.83 48.79
C LEU A 434 -22.91 -17.59 47.90
N LYS A 435 -23.26 -16.43 48.48
CA LYS A 435 -23.31 -15.15 47.75
C LYS A 435 -21.95 -14.79 47.14
N LEU A 436 -20.87 -14.96 47.90
CA LEU A 436 -19.52 -14.72 47.41
C LEU A 436 -19.14 -15.70 46.29
N GLN A 437 -19.56 -16.96 46.39
CA GLN A 437 -19.35 -17.95 45.33
C GLN A 437 -20.11 -17.58 44.05
N ILE A 438 -21.40 -17.25 44.16
CA ILE A 438 -22.22 -16.76 43.06
C ILE A 438 -21.59 -15.54 42.40
N GLU A 439 -21.12 -14.57 43.19
CA GLU A 439 -20.46 -13.36 42.67
C GLU A 439 -19.17 -13.70 41.91
N LYS A 440 -18.33 -14.60 42.46
CA LYS A 440 -17.12 -15.07 41.78
C LYS A 440 -17.44 -15.78 40.47
N SER A 441 -18.40 -16.71 40.48
CA SER A 441 -18.85 -17.46 39.30
C SER A 441 -19.40 -16.50 38.24
N GLN A 442 -20.22 -15.53 38.64
CA GLN A 442 -20.76 -14.51 37.75
C GLN A 442 -19.66 -13.65 37.12
N GLN A 443 -18.74 -13.09 37.92
CA GLN A 443 -17.67 -12.22 37.43
C GLN A 443 -16.68 -12.99 36.55
N ALA A 444 -16.27 -14.19 36.96
CA ALA A 444 -15.32 -15.00 36.20
C ALA A 444 -15.94 -15.50 34.89
N SER A 445 -17.17 -16.03 34.92
CA SER A 445 -17.84 -16.52 33.71
C SER A 445 -18.12 -15.39 32.72
N SER A 446 -18.67 -14.27 33.17
CA SER A 446 -18.95 -13.11 32.29
C SER A 446 -17.68 -12.50 31.70
N SER A 447 -16.59 -12.43 32.46
CA SER A 447 -15.29 -11.97 31.96
C SER A 447 -14.75 -12.88 30.86
N GLN A 448 -14.84 -14.20 31.03
CA GLN A 448 -14.41 -15.17 30.03
C GLN A 448 -15.29 -15.14 28.77
N LEU A 449 -16.60 -14.95 28.91
CA LEU A 449 -17.49 -14.73 27.76
C LEU A 449 -17.15 -13.44 27.00
N ALA A 450 -16.82 -12.35 27.72
CA ALA A 450 -16.38 -11.11 27.09
C ALA A 450 -15.08 -11.32 26.30
N GLN A 451 -14.09 -12.03 26.87
CA GLN A 451 -12.85 -12.38 26.16
C GLN A 451 -13.12 -13.23 24.90
N ALA A 452 -14.06 -14.17 24.98
CA ALA A 452 -14.46 -14.97 23.82
C ALA A 452 -15.08 -14.12 22.71
N GLU A 453 -15.99 -13.19 23.04
CA GLU A 453 -16.61 -12.31 22.05
C GLU A 453 -15.60 -11.29 21.50
N GLU A 454 -14.66 -10.79 22.30
CA GLU A 454 -13.57 -9.95 21.81
C GLU A 454 -12.69 -10.67 20.78
N ALA A 455 -12.36 -11.94 21.02
CA ALA A 455 -11.61 -12.75 20.06
C ALA A 455 -12.41 -12.96 18.75
N ILE A 456 -13.72 -13.22 18.85
CA ILE A 456 -14.62 -13.32 17.70
C ILE A 456 -14.71 -12.00 16.94
N GLU A 457 -14.84 -10.87 17.65
CA GLU A 457 -14.89 -9.56 17.02
C GLU A 457 -13.57 -9.21 16.32
N ARG A 458 -12.43 -9.63 16.88
CA ARG A 458 -11.12 -9.54 16.21
C ARG A 458 -11.09 -10.38 14.93
N ILE A 459 -11.58 -11.63 14.95
CA ILE A 459 -11.66 -12.49 13.75
C ILE A 459 -12.38 -11.78 12.60
N ARG A 460 -13.51 -11.11 12.90
CA ARG A 460 -14.29 -10.35 11.90
C ARG A 460 -13.50 -9.21 11.26
N HIS A 461 -12.41 -8.77 11.88
CA HIS A 461 -11.62 -7.61 11.45
C HIS A 461 -10.17 -7.97 11.06
N VAL A 462 -9.83 -9.26 11.03
CA VAL A 462 -8.55 -9.73 10.49
C VAL A 462 -8.49 -9.46 8.99
N GLN A 463 -7.42 -8.83 8.54
CA GLN A 463 -7.14 -8.62 7.12
C GLN A 463 -5.63 -8.70 6.84
N SER A 464 -5.25 -9.29 5.71
CA SER A 464 -3.88 -9.23 5.20
C SER A 464 -3.45 -7.76 5.03
N ALA A 465 -2.25 -7.44 5.48
CA ALA A 465 -1.69 -6.09 5.37
C ALA A 465 -1.64 -5.63 3.90
N GLU A 466 -1.35 -6.55 2.97
CA GLU A 466 -1.30 -6.24 1.54
C GLU A 466 -2.67 -5.81 1.01
N THR A 467 -3.72 -6.56 1.36
CA THR A 467 -5.09 -6.23 0.95
C THR A 467 -5.55 -4.92 1.58
N TYR A 468 -5.24 -4.70 2.86
CA TYR A 468 -5.56 -3.46 3.55
C TYR A 468 -4.85 -2.25 2.89
N ALA A 469 -3.54 -2.37 2.67
CA ALA A 469 -2.71 -1.32 2.08
C ALA A 469 -3.15 -0.97 0.66
N LEU A 470 -3.44 -1.97 -0.18
CA LEU A 470 -3.88 -1.75 -1.56
C LEU A 470 -5.22 -1.00 -1.62
N LEU A 471 -6.16 -1.34 -0.73
CA LEU A 471 -7.44 -0.63 -0.62
C LEU A 471 -7.23 0.83 -0.21
N GLU A 472 -6.39 1.07 0.80
CA GLU A 472 -6.08 2.42 1.27
C GLU A 472 -5.35 3.25 0.21
N ALA A 473 -4.41 2.66 -0.53
CA ALA A 473 -3.67 3.29 -1.62
C ALA A 473 -4.60 3.67 -2.78
N CYS A 474 -5.41 2.73 -3.29
CA CYS A 474 -6.33 2.99 -4.40
C CYS A 474 -7.35 4.08 -4.05
N ASP A 475 -7.85 4.08 -2.81
CA ASP A 475 -8.73 5.13 -2.29
C ASP A 475 -8.04 6.51 -2.26
N ALA A 476 -6.77 6.56 -1.85
CA ALA A 476 -5.96 7.78 -1.86
C ALA A 476 -5.71 8.32 -3.27
N TYR A 477 -5.24 7.47 -4.19
CA TYR A 477 -4.98 7.87 -5.58
C TYR A 477 -6.26 8.34 -6.27
N ALA A 478 -7.40 7.72 -5.98
CA ALA A 478 -8.69 8.19 -6.47
C ALA A 478 -9.05 9.60 -5.96
N ASP A 479 -8.82 9.87 -4.67
CA ASP A 479 -9.05 11.21 -4.11
C ASP A 479 -8.13 12.27 -4.74
N LEU A 480 -6.87 11.91 -5.03
CA LEU A 480 -5.92 12.78 -5.73
C LEU A 480 -6.29 12.98 -7.20
N GLY A 481 -6.73 11.94 -7.90
CA GLY A 481 -7.26 12.02 -9.26
C GLY A 481 -8.44 12.99 -9.35
N ILE A 482 -9.37 12.92 -8.39
CA ILE A 482 -10.49 13.88 -8.27
C ILE A 482 -9.99 15.31 -8.00
N ALA A 483 -8.95 15.47 -7.18
CA ALA A 483 -8.35 16.79 -6.94
C ALA A 483 -7.71 17.37 -8.21
N ALA A 484 -6.95 16.56 -8.96
CA ALA A 484 -6.35 16.94 -10.24
C ALA A 484 -7.40 17.26 -11.31
N MET A 485 -8.47 16.47 -11.39
CA MET A 485 -9.63 16.70 -12.25
C MET A 485 -10.25 18.08 -11.99
N ARG A 486 -10.55 18.40 -10.73
CA ARG A 486 -11.14 19.69 -10.36
C ARG A 486 -10.25 20.88 -10.71
N GLN A 487 -8.95 20.75 -10.51
CA GLN A 487 -8.00 21.79 -10.91
C GLN A 487 -7.96 21.96 -12.43
N SER A 488 -8.01 20.86 -13.17
CA SER A 488 -8.09 20.87 -14.64
C SER A 488 -9.36 21.56 -15.12
N ASP A 489 -10.51 21.23 -14.55
CA ASP A 489 -11.81 21.86 -14.88
C ASP A 489 -11.80 23.36 -14.59
N ARG A 490 -11.20 23.77 -13.47
CA ARG A 490 -11.04 25.18 -13.13
C ARG A 490 -10.22 25.91 -14.19
N LEU A 491 -9.05 25.38 -14.54
CA LEU A 491 -8.19 25.99 -15.55
C LEU A 491 -8.83 25.99 -16.94
N LYS A 492 -9.61 24.96 -17.28
CA LYS A 492 -10.36 24.87 -18.54
C LYS A 492 -11.39 25.98 -18.63
N LYS A 493 -12.13 26.24 -17.55
CA LYS A 493 -13.10 27.35 -17.45
C LYS A 493 -12.41 28.72 -17.55
N GLU A 494 -11.19 28.84 -17.02
CA GLU A 494 -10.38 30.06 -17.11
C GLU A 494 -9.71 30.25 -18.49
N GLY A 495 -9.80 29.28 -19.41
CA GLY A 495 -9.11 29.32 -20.71
C GLY A 495 -7.58 29.23 -20.58
N ARG A 496 -7.10 28.63 -19.49
CA ARG A 496 -5.67 28.57 -19.11
C ARG A 496 -5.09 27.16 -19.10
N LEU A 497 -5.91 26.13 -19.28
CA LEU A 497 -5.46 24.74 -19.27
C LEU A 497 -4.63 24.43 -20.51
N ASN A 498 -3.38 24.01 -20.32
CA ASN A 498 -2.51 23.55 -21.40
C ASN A 498 -2.76 22.07 -21.71
N LYS A 499 -2.66 21.22 -20.69
CA LYS A 499 -2.97 19.79 -20.72
C LYS A 499 -3.62 19.37 -19.40
N PRO A 500 -4.48 18.34 -19.35
CA PRO A 500 -5.05 17.87 -18.09
C PRO A 500 -3.98 17.58 -17.02
N LEU A 501 -4.29 17.86 -15.76
CA LEU A 501 -3.45 17.47 -14.64
C LEU A 501 -3.66 15.99 -14.35
N ALA A 502 -2.62 15.16 -14.31
CA ALA A 502 -2.77 13.74 -14.02
C ALA A 502 -1.85 13.33 -12.88
N VAL A 503 -2.37 12.59 -11.90
CA VAL A 503 -1.52 11.94 -10.90
C VAL A 503 -0.85 10.75 -11.58
N ALA A 504 0.48 10.76 -11.61
CA ALA A 504 1.29 9.77 -12.31
C ALA A 504 2.08 8.95 -11.29
N MET A 505 1.67 7.70 -11.09
CA MET A 505 2.30 6.76 -10.16
C MET A 505 3.61 6.26 -10.75
N GLU A 506 4.71 6.39 -10.02
CA GLU A 506 6.03 5.99 -10.50
C GLU A 506 6.49 4.68 -9.85
N ASN A 507 6.93 3.71 -10.66
CA ASN A 507 7.62 2.53 -10.15
C ASN A 507 8.90 2.95 -9.46
N LEU A 508 9.14 2.50 -8.21
CA LEU A 508 10.32 2.88 -7.43
C LEU A 508 11.17 1.65 -7.06
N PHE A 509 11.13 1.18 -5.80
CA PHE A 509 12.03 0.14 -5.31
C PHE A 509 11.39 -1.27 -5.35
N PRO A 510 12.08 -2.30 -5.89
CA PRO A 510 11.55 -3.67 -6.04
C PRO A 510 10.99 -4.31 -4.75
N GLU A 511 11.56 -3.93 -3.60
CA GLU A 511 11.19 -4.43 -2.27
C GLU A 511 9.79 -3.95 -1.83
N GLN A 512 9.25 -2.92 -2.49
CA GLN A 512 7.98 -2.30 -2.16
C GLN A 512 6.94 -2.52 -3.27
N TYR A 513 5.68 -2.71 -2.88
CA TYR A 513 4.57 -2.89 -3.81
C TYR A 513 4.32 -1.63 -4.66
N GLY A 514 4.09 -1.85 -5.96
CA GLY A 514 3.89 -0.79 -6.96
C GLY A 514 5.12 -0.51 -7.82
N SER A 515 6.27 -1.11 -7.48
CA SER A 515 7.51 -1.04 -8.26
C SER A 515 7.55 -2.03 -9.43
N HIS A 516 6.91 -3.20 -9.29
CA HIS A 516 6.86 -4.18 -10.38
C HIS A 516 5.87 -3.69 -11.45
N PRO A 517 6.16 -3.81 -12.76
CA PRO A 517 5.26 -3.36 -13.82
C PRO A 517 3.82 -3.89 -13.72
N ASP A 518 3.63 -5.16 -13.36
CA ASP A 518 2.28 -5.71 -13.18
C ASP A 518 1.53 -5.08 -12.01
N GLU A 519 2.24 -4.66 -10.96
CA GLU A 519 1.64 -4.02 -9.80
C GLU A 519 1.33 -2.57 -10.05
N LEU A 520 2.23 -1.86 -10.73
CA LEU A 520 1.97 -0.50 -11.17
C LEU A 520 0.72 -0.45 -12.06
N LYS A 521 0.63 -1.38 -13.01
CA LYS A 521 -0.57 -1.57 -13.85
C LYS A 521 -1.82 -1.80 -13.01
N LEU A 522 -1.77 -2.76 -12.09
CA LEU A 522 -2.91 -3.08 -11.22
C LEU A 522 -3.30 -1.88 -10.35
N LEU A 523 -2.33 -1.19 -9.75
CA LEU A 523 -2.55 -0.03 -8.89
C LEU A 523 -3.21 1.12 -9.65
N VAL A 524 -2.78 1.40 -10.89
CA VAL A 524 -3.43 2.40 -11.76
C VAL A 524 -4.86 2.00 -12.08
N LEU A 525 -5.10 0.78 -12.55
CA LEU A 525 -6.44 0.32 -12.96
C LEU A 525 -7.40 0.29 -11.77
N GLN A 526 -6.96 -0.21 -10.61
CA GLN A 526 -7.76 -0.25 -9.40
C GLN A 526 -8.02 1.15 -8.84
N SER A 527 -7.06 2.06 -8.90
CA SER A 527 -7.27 3.47 -8.52
C SER A 527 -8.26 4.17 -9.46
N ARG A 528 -8.25 3.84 -10.76
CA ARG A 528 -9.27 4.34 -11.72
C ARG A 528 -10.66 3.83 -11.34
N GLU A 529 -10.80 2.55 -11.03
CA GLU A 529 -12.08 1.97 -10.56
C GLU A 529 -12.59 2.66 -9.28
N ALA A 530 -11.68 2.93 -8.32
CA ALA A 530 -12.00 3.72 -7.13
C ALA A 530 -12.52 5.11 -7.46
N MET A 531 -11.84 5.81 -8.37
CA MET A 531 -12.26 7.14 -8.81
C MET A 531 -13.62 7.08 -9.48
N VAL A 532 -13.85 6.13 -10.39
CA VAL A 532 -15.15 5.93 -11.06
C VAL A 532 -16.26 5.76 -10.03
N LYS A 533 -16.07 4.84 -9.07
CA LYS A 533 -17.05 4.59 -8.01
C LYS A 533 -17.37 5.86 -7.22
N LYS A 534 -16.35 6.60 -6.78
CA LYS A 534 -16.53 7.87 -6.05
C LYS A 534 -17.25 8.93 -6.90
N LEU A 535 -16.92 9.04 -8.19
CA LEU A 535 -17.56 9.99 -9.12
C LEU A 535 -19.05 9.66 -9.34
N VAL A 536 -19.40 8.41 -9.53
CA VAL A 536 -20.79 7.96 -9.70
C VAL A 536 -21.57 8.12 -8.39
N ASP A 537 -21.05 7.60 -7.29
CA ASP A 537 -21.76 7.56 -6.00
C ASP A 537 -21.92 8.94 -5.38
N ASN A 538 -20.83 9.73 -5.33
CA ASN A 538 -20.78 10.98 -4.57
C ASN A 538 -21.01 12.23 -5.44
N TYR A 539 -20.64 12.18 -6.72
CA TYR A 539 -20.71 13.34 -7.62
C TYR A 539 -21.79 13.21 -8.70
N LYS A 540 -22.46 12.06 -8.79
CA LYS A 540 -23.55 11.80 -9.75
C LYS A 540 -23.13 12.02 -11.21
N ILE A 541 -21.85 11.77 -11.52
CA ILE A 541 -21.33 11.76 -12.88
C ILE A 541 -21.71 10.42 -13.53
N SER A 542 -22.00 10.41 -14.83
CA SER A 542 -22.32 9.18 -15.55
C SER A 542 -21.14 8.22 -15.55
N ASN A 543 -21.39 6.91 -15.61
CA ASN A 543 -20.32 5.92 -15.58
C ASN A 543 -19.30 6.10 -16.72
N GLU A 544 -19.77 6.41 -17.94
CA GLU A 544 -18.91 6.65 -19.11
C GLU A 544 -18.00 7.88 -18.92
N GLU A 545 -18.56 8.99 -18.44
CA GLU A 545 -17.76 10.20 -18.17
C GLU A 545 -16.81 9.97 -17.00
N ALA A 546 -17.25 9.25 -15.96
CA ALA A 546 -16.39 8.91 -14.82
C ALA A 546 -15.19 8.06 -15.23
N GLN A 547 -15.37 7.09 -16.14
CA GLN A 547 -14.28 6.27 -16.69
C GLN A 547 -13.27 7.14 -17.45
N LYS A 548 -13.75 8.03 -18.32
CA LYS A 548 -12.90 8.96 -19.06
C LYS A 548 -12.11 9.89 -18.13
N GLN A 549 -12.75 10.43 -17.10
CA GLN A 549 -12.09 11.28 -16.12
C GLN A 549 -11.03 10.51 -15.33
N ALA A 550 -11.32 9.27 -14.93
CA ALA A 550 -10.36 8.41 -14.24
C ALA A 550 -9.15 8.09 -15.14
N GLU A 551 -9.37 7.72 -16.40
CA GLU A 551 -8.30 7.47 -17.37
C GLU A 551 -7.40 8.69 -17.60
N GLN A 552 -8.00 9.88 -17.66
CA GLN A 552 -7.29 11.15 -17.91
C GLN A 552 -6.50 11.65 -16.70
N HIS A 553 -6.98 11.38 -15.48
CA HIS A 553 -6.44 11.99 -14.26
C HIS A 553 -5.62 11.03 -13.37
N ILE A 554 -5.60 9.74 -13.69
CA ILE A 554 -4.81 8.71 -13.00
C ILE A 554 -4.03 7.91 -14.04
N THR A 555 -2.70 8.00 -13.96
CA THR A 555 -1.75 7.39 -14.92
C THR A 555 -0.52 6.83 -14.17
N ALA A 556 0.39 6.23 -14.91
CA ALA A 556 1.72 5.86 -14.45
C ALA A 556 2.80 6.77 -15.06
N THR A 557 3.84 7.05 -14.28
CA THR A 557 5.18 7.38 -14.77
C THR A 557 5.96 6.08 -14.86
N LEU A 558 6.47 5.75 -16.05
CA LEU A 558 7.43 4.66 -16.21
C LEU A 558 8.84 5.23 -16.06
N ASP A 559 9.56 4.79 -15.05
CA ASP A 559 10.97 5.10 -14.88
C ASP A 559 11.84 3.92 -15.33
N THR A 560 12.84 4.18 -16.18
CA THR A 560 13.66 3.12 -16.78
C THR A 560 14.74 2.59 -15.85
N GLY A 561 15.36 3.44 -15.05
CA GLY A 561 16.39 3.02 -14.10
C GLY A 561 15.80 2.22 -12.95
N HIS A 562 14.65 2.62 -12.43
CA HIS A 562 13.88 1.88 -11.42
C HIS A 562 13.46 0.49 -11.92
N LEU A 563 13.28 0.29 -13.24
CA LEU A 563 13.10 -1.06 -13.78
C LEU A 563 14.40 -1.86 -13.79
N ASN A 564 15.53 -1.24 -14.12
CA ASN A 564 16.80 -1.95 -14.19
C ASN A 564 17.31 -2.40 -12.81
N ILE A 565 16.95 -1.73 -11.71
CA ILE A 565 17.32 -2.18 -10.35
C ILE A 565 16.66 -3.50 -9.93
N TRP A 566 15.69 -4.03 -10.69
CA TRP A 566 15.21 -5.40 -10.51
C TRP A 566 16.30 -6.44 -10.83
N ARG A 567 17.34 -6.07 -11.59
CA ARG A 567 18.44 -6.95 -12.00
C ARG A 567 19.14 -7.59 -10.80
N LYS A 568 19.29 -6.86 -9.68
CA LYS A 568 19.90 -7.40 -8.45
C LYS A 568 19.14 -8.59 -7.83
N TYR A 569 17.88 -8.78 -8.20
CA TYR A 569 17.02 -9.87 -7.72
C TYR A 569 16.78 -10.95 -8.78
N TRP A 570 17.38 -10.81 -9.95
CA TRP A 570 17.25 -11.78 -11.03
C TRP A 570 18.08 -13.04 -10.75
N LYS A 571 17.41 -14.18 -10.74
CA LYS A 571 18.01 -15.51 -10.61
C LYS A 571 18.37 -16.04 -11.99
N GLY A 572 19.56 -15.67 -12.46
CA GLY A 572 20.10 -16.17 -13.72
C GLY A 572 20.27 -17.70 -13.74
N ASP A 573 20.26 -18.28 -14.94
CA ASP A 573 20.56 -19.70 -15.16
C ASP A 573 22.08 -19.91 -15.02
N SER A 574 22.49 -20.75 -14.07
CA SER A 574 23.90 -21.06 -13.81
C SER A 574 24.61 -21.74 -14.99
N ASN A 575 23.85 -22.28 -15.95
CA ASN A 575 24.39 -22.91 -17.16
C ASN A 575 24.58 -21.92 -18.32
N LYS A 576 24.10 -20.68 -18.19
CA LYS A 576 24.22 -19.62 -19.20
C LYS A 576 25.35 -18.66 -18.85
N SER A 577 25.92 -18.02 -19.88
CA SER A 577 26.86 -16.93 -19.68
C SER A 577 26.19 -15.71 -19.02
N ILE A 578 27.01 -14.82 -18.45
CA ILE A 578 26.53 -13.54 -17.88
C ILE A 578 25.71 -12.77 -18.93
N LYS A 579 26.23 -12.66 -20.15
CA LYS A 579 25.56 -11.95 -21.25
C LYS A 579 24.21 -12.58 -21.59
N GLU A 580 24.12 -13.90 -21.67
CA GLU A 580 22.85 -14.57 -21.97
C GLU A 580 21.81 -14.39 -20.86
N ASN A 581 22.25 -14.31 -19.60
CA ASN A 581 21.39 -13.98 -18.47
C ASN A 581 20.94 -12.51 -18.50
N ASP A 582 21.84 -11.59 -18.85
CA ASP A 582 21.52 -10.17 -19.04
C ASP A 582 20.53 -9.96 -20.18
N ASP A 583 20.76 -10.59 -21.35
CA ASP A 583 19.85 -10.52 -22.51
C ASP A 583 18.45 -11.07 -22.16
N ASN A 584 18.37 -12.10 -21.30
CA ASN A 584 17.10 -12.66 -20.83
C ASN A 584 16.36 -11.70 -19.89
N PHE A 585 17.09 -11.03 -19.00
CA PHE A 585 16.50 -9.99 -18.14
C PHE A 585 16.03 -8.78 -18.97
N ASP A 586 16.79 -8.35 -19.97
CA ASP A 586 16.40 -7.27 -20.87
C ASP A 586 15.13 -7.65 -21.65
N ALA A 587 15.01 -8.90 -22.10
CA ALA A 587 13.79 -9.41 -22.71
C ALA A 587 12.58 -9.36 -21.77
N TRP A 588 12.78 -9.63 -20.48
CA TRP A 588 11.75 -9.45 -19.45
C TRP A 588 11.34 -7.97 -19.34
N ILE A 589 12.30 -7.04 -19.19
CA ILE A 589 12.01 -5.59 -19.13
C ILE A 589 11.16 -5.16 -20.34
N LEU A 590 11.60 -5.49 -21.55
CA LEU A 590 10.92 -5.08 -22.78
C LEU A 590 9.50 -5.66 -22.86
N SER A 591 9.30 -6.91 -22.42
CA SER A 591 7.97 -7.51 -22.36
C SER A 591 7.04 -6.75 -21.41
N LYS A 592 7.55 -6.35 -20.23
CA LYS A 592 6.76 -5.62 -19.23
C LYS A 592 6.46 -4.18 -19.64
N VAL A 593 7.41 -3.49 -20.28
CA VAL A 593 7.16 -2.17 -20.89
C VAL A 593 6.09 -2.25 -21.97
N GLN A 594 6.17 -3.27 -22.83
CA GLN A 594 5.18 -3.51 -23.88
C GLN A 594 3.78 -3.75 -23.31
N ASP A 595 3.68 -4.49 -22.20
CA ASP A 595 2.41 -4.76 -21.53
C ASP A 595 1.81 -3.51 -20.86
N LEU A 596 2.63 -2.70 -20.19
CA LEU A 596 2.21 -1.41 -19.65
C LEU A 596 1.71 -0.46 -20.74
N ALA A 597 2.42 -0.39 -21.87
CA ALA A 597 2.04 0.43 -23.01
C ALA A 597 0.71 -0.01 -23.62
N LYS A 598 0.51 -1.33 -23.82
CA LYS A 598 -0.76 -1.91 -24.30
C LYS A 598 -1.93 -1.64 -23.36
N ALA A 599 -1.68 -1.65 -22.05
CA ALA A 599 -2.69 -1.34 -21.04
C ALA A 599 -3.07 0.15 -20.99
N LYS A 600 -2.37 1.03 -21.73
CA LYS A 600 -2.61 2.49 -21.78
C LYS A 600 -2.62 3.13 -20.39
N VAL A 601 -1.74 2.67 -19.52
CA VAL A 601 -1.56 3.24 -18.17
C VAL A 601 -0.45 4.28 -18.14
N ILE A 602 0.55 4.19 -19.02
CA ILE A 602 1.69 5.11 -19.10
C ILE A 602 1.22 6.49 -19.59
N GLY A 603 1.29 7.49 -18.70
CA GLY A 603 1.05 8.89 -19.01
C GLY A 603 2.33 9.73 -19.08
N HIS A 604 3.38 9.30 -18.38
CA HIS A 604 4.66 9.99 -18.28
C HIS A 604 5.82 8.97 -18.31
N VAL A 605 7.02 9.42 -18.71
CA VAL A 605 8.20 8.56 -18.78
C VAL A 605 9.42 9.32 -18.28
N HIS A 606 10.11 8.73 -17.32
CA HIS A 606 11.44 9.09 -16.91
C HIS A 606 12.44 8.17 -17.60
N ILE A 607 13.56 8.75 -18.05
CA ILE A 607 14.66 8.01 -18.64
C ILE A 607 15.97 8.33 -17.94
N ASP A 608 16.51 7.32 -17.32
CA ASP A 608 17.76 7.33 -16.59
C ASP A 608 18.38 5.92 -16.66
N ASP A 609 19.68 5.88 -16.41
CA ASP A 609 20.50 4.69 -16.55
C ASP A 609 21.15 4.32 -15.22
N ASN A 610 21.49 3.05 -15.04
CA ASN A 610 22.25 2.57 -13.88
C ASN A 610 22.84 1.19 -14.19
N TYR A 611 23.46 0.55 -13.20
CA TYR A 611 24.04 -0.79 -13.33
C TYR A 611 23.17 -1.92 -12.74
N GLY A 612 21.95 -1.60 -12.30
CA GLY A 612 20.97 -2.55 -11.78
C GLY A 612 21.09 -2.88 -10.28
N TYR A 613 21.97 -2.19 -9.55
CA TYR A 613 22.14 -2.38 -8.10
C TYR A 613 21.40 -1.33 -7.26
N HIS A 614 21.56 -0.07 -7.65
CA HIS A 614 21.02 1.09 -6.98
C HIS A 614 20.50 2.10 -7.99
N ASP A 615 19.66 2.99 -7.47
CA ASP A 615 19.04 4.08 -8.19
C ASP A 615 20.01 5.27 -8.29
N ASP A 616 20.98 5.14 -9.19
CA ASP A 616 22.10 6.09 -9.34
C ASP A 616 21.76 7.25 -10.31
N HIS A 617 20.70 7.12 -11.12
CA HIS A 617 20.25 8.13 -12.07
C HIS A 617 21.39 8.66 -12.98
N LEU A 618 22.10 7.76 -13.66
CA LEU A 618 23.08 8.10 -14.70
C LEU A 618 22.37 8.59 -15.97
N ALA A 619 23.10 9.31 -16.82
CA ALA A 619 22.53 9.69 -18.12
C ALA A 619 22.34 8.45 -19.01
N PRO A 620 21.25 8.41 -19.81
CA PRO A 620 21.02 7.37 -20.81
C PRO A 620 22.26 7.06 -21.67
N GLY A 621 22.71 5.79 -21.62
CA GLY A 621 23.87 5.27 -22.35
C GLY A 621 25.15 5.13 -21.53
N GLU A 622 25.14 5.52 -20.26
CA GLU A 622 26.30 5.42 -19.34
C GLU A 622 26.22 4.20 -18.41
N GLY A 623 25.10 3.46 -18.42
CA GLY A 623 24.87 2.24 -17.66
C GLY A 623 24.55 1.04 -18.57
N ASN A 624 23.72 0.12 -18.07
CA ASN A 624 23.32 -1.09 -18.78
C ASN A 624 21.80 -1.24 -18.93
N THR A 625 21.01 -0.18 -18.69
CA THR A 625 19.57 -0.21 -18.93
C THR A 625 19.28 -0.22 -20.45
N PRO A 626 18.38 -1.08 -20.98
CA PRO A 626 18.05 -1.15 -22.42
C PRO A 626 17.12 0.00 -22.86
N ILE A 627 17.50 1.25 -22.60
CA ILE A 627 16.66 2.44 -22.73
C ILE A 627 16.22 2.66 -24.19
N ARG A 628 17.12 2.50 -25.16
CA ARG A 628 16.81 2.71 -26.59
C ARG A 628 15.70 1.76 -27.05
N GLU A 629 15.78 0.50 -26.66
CA GLU A 629 14.81 -0.55 -26.96
C GLU A 629 13.48 -0.29 -26.24
N MET A 630 13.50 0.11 -24.96
CA MET A 630 12.29 0.48 -24.22
C MET A 630 11.57 1.67 -24.88
N VAL A 631 12.30 2.72 -25.26
CA VAL A 631 11.72 3.89 -25.94
C VAL A 631 11.17 3.51 -27.32
N LYS A 632 11.84 2.61 -28.05
CA LYS A 632 11.32 2.06 -29.30
C LYS A 632 9.96 1.38 -29.10
N VAL A 633 9.85 0.49 -28.10
CA VAL A 633 8.60 -0.19 -27.73
C VAL A 633 7.49 0.82 -27.41
N LEU A 634 7.81 1.86 -26.64
CA LEU A 634 6.86 2.92 -26.29
C LEU A 634 6.38 3.68 -27.53
N ARG A 635 7.29 4.05 -28.44
CA ARG A 635 6.96 4.78 -29.67
C ARG A 635 6.15 3.93 -30.64
N GLU A 636 6.48 2.65 -30.80
CA GLU A 636 5.71 1.70 -31.61
C GLU A 636 4.30 1.46 -31.04
N SER A 637 4.17 1.49 -29.70
CA SER A 637 2.88 1.39 -29.00
C SER A 637 2.06 2.69 -29.03
N GLY A 638 2.57 3.75 -29.66
CA GLY A 638 1.87 5.02 -29.85
C GLY A 638 2.10 6.07 -28.76
N TYR A 639 3.01 5.84 -27.82
CA TYR A 639 3.40 6.88 -26.86
C TYR A 639 4.06 8.04 -27.60
N ARG A 640 3.62 9.27 -27.29
CA ARG A 640 4.11 10.53 -27.89
C ARG A 640 4.36 11.61 -26.83
N GLY A 641 4.27 11.24 -25.55
CA GLY A 641 4.55 12.14 -24.45
C GLY A 641 6.04 12.48 -24.35
N GLU A 642 6.35 13.43 -23.49
CA GLU A 642 7.72 13.87 -23.25
C GLU A 642 8.53 12.79 -22.53
N LEU A 643 9.82 12.68 -22.84
CA LEU A 643 10.78 11.80 -22.16
C LEU A 643 11.64 12.65 -21.24
N ILE A 644 11.49 12.50 -19.92
CA ILE A 644 12.21 13.34 -18.95
C ILE A 644 13.49 12.62 -18.53
N VAL A 645 14.64 13.22 -18.82
CA VAL A 645 15.93 12.73 -18.32
C VAL A 645 16.07 13.11 -16.85
N GLU A 646 16.36 12.15 -15.98
CA GLU A 646 16.55 12.39 -14.55
C GLU A 646 18.02 12.25 -14.17
N PRO A 647 18.83 13.32 -14.25
CA PRO A 647 20.24 13.22 -13.94
C PRO A 647 20.47 13.42 -12.44
N GLY A 648 20.60 12.33 -11.69
CA GLY A 648 20.94 12.36 -10.27
C GLY A 648 22.45 12.46 -10.07
N ALA A 649 23.17 11.33 -10.16
CA ALA A 649 24.63 11.31 -10.04
C ALA A 649 25.32 12.16 -11.11
N ASP A 650 24.74 12.22 -12.30
CA ASP A 650 25.32 12.97 -13.42
C ASP A 650 25.24 14.48 -13.20
N PHE A 651 24.26 14.99 -12.44
CA PHE A 651 24.21 16.40 -12.04
C PHE A 651 25.25 16.75 -10.96
N ALA A 652 25.65 15.78 -10.13
CA ALA A 652 26.66 15.96 -9.10
C ALA A 652 28.10 15.83 -9.65
N ASN A 653 28.29 14.98 -10.66
CA ASN A 653 29.60 14.67 -11.22
C ASN A 653 29.92 15.44 -12.52
N ASP A 654 28.92 16.08 -13.14
CA ASP A 654 29.07 16.88 -14.36
C ASP A 654 28.79 18.37 -14.08
N VAL A 655 29.39 19.26 -14.89
CA VAL A 655 29.39 20.72 -14.70
C VAL A 655 27.98 21.32 -14.88
N SER A 656 27.05 20.57 -15.50
CA SER A 656 25.63 20.95 -15.58
C SER A 656 24.74 19.76 -15.96
N GLY A 657 23.51 19.68 -15.41
CA GLY A 657 22.50 18.70 -15.83
C GLY A 657 22.11 18.74 -17.31
N PHE A 658 22.51 19.78 -18.05
CA PHE A 658 22.35 19.80 -19.51
C PHE A 658 23.26 18.78 -20.21
N HIS A 659 24.44 18.47 -19.64
CA HIS A 659 25.32 17.44 -20.21
C HIS A 659 24.65 16.07 -20.23
N SER A 660 23.80 15.76 -19.25
CA SER A 660 23.04 14.51 -19.23
C SER A 660 22.01 14.43 -20.36
N VAL A 661 21.36 15.54 -20.69
CA VAL A 661 20.48 15.65 -21.87
C VAL A 661 21.31 15.50 -23.16
N MET A 662 22.51 16.08 -23.23
CA MET A 662 23.40 15.90 -24.39
C MET A 662 23.91 14.47 -24.57
N LYS A 663 24.26 13.79 -23.46
CA LYS A 663 24.61 12.36 -23.47
C LYS A 663 23.43 11.52 -23.98
N THR A 664 22.22 11.84 -23.53
CA THR A 664 20.98 11.21 -24.04
C THR A 664 20.82 11.43 -25.54
N TRP A 665 20.99 12.65 -26.04
CA TRP A 665 20.92 12.93 -27.47
C TRP A 665 21.95 12.12 -28.25
N ARG A 666 23.17 12.00 -27.74
CA ARG A 666 24.22 11.16 -28.33
C ARG A 666 23.83 9.68 -28.32
N HIS A 667 23.26 9.16 -27.24
CA HIS A 667 22.83 7.77 -27.11
C HIS A 667 21.77 7.39 -28.16
N PHE A 668 20.86 8.32 -28.48
CA PHE A 668 19.85 8.14 -29.53
C PHE A 668 20.34 8.51 -30.93
N ASP A 669 21.65 8.72 -31.13
CA ASP A 669 22.24 9.12 -32.42
C ASP A 669 21.59 10.40 -32.99
N LEU A 670 21.14 11.32 -32.12
CA LEU A 670 20.52 12.56 -32.58
C LEU A 670 21.56 13.40 -33.34
N PRO A 671 21.20 13.89 -34.52
CA PRO A 671 22.13 14.68 -35.33
C PRO A 671 22.29 16.11 -34.78
N VAL A 672 23.55 16.55 -34.61
CA VAL A 672 23.88 17.93 -34.20
C VAL A 672 23.57 18.89 -35.36
N TYR A 673 22.72 19.89 -35.09
CA TYR A 673 22.41 20.95 -36.05
C TYR A 673 22.80 22.31 -35.50
N GLY A 674 23.36 23.15 -36.37
CA GLY A 674 23.72 24.52 -36.08
C GLY A 674 24.38 25.12 -37.31
N GLY A 675 23.63 25.94 -38.04
CA GLY A 675 24.17 26.78 -39.11
C GLY A 675 25.03 27.88 -38.51
N GLY A 676 26.26 27.55 -38.12
CA GLY A 676 27.28 28.57 -37.94
C GLY A 676 27.53 29.25 -39.28
N SER A 677 27.67 30.57 -39.26
CA SER A 677 28.22 31.39 -40.34
C SER A 677 29.30 30.60 -41.08
N GLY A 678 29.18 30.54 -42.41
CA GLY A 678 29.92 29.64 -43.28
C GLY A 678 31.39 29.43 -42.89
N VAL A 679 31.90 28.23 -43.22
CA VAL A 679 33.29 27.75 -43.02
C VAL A 679 33.53 26.93 -41.74
N SER A 680 32.58 26.12 -41.25
CA SER A 680 32.94 25.00 -40.35
C SER A 680 32.40 23.67 -40.88
N GLY A 681 33.24 22.64 -40.90
CA GLY A 681 32.87 21.26 -41.26
C GLY A 681 31.75 20.70 -40.39
N ARG A 682 31.27 19.48 -40.72
CA ARG A 682 30.25 18.76 -39.93
C ARG A 682 30.65 18.79 -38.44
N ARG A 683 29.85 19.46 -37.62
CA ARG A 683 30.04 19.52 -36.17
C ARG A 683 29.78 18.15 -35.56
N THR A 684 30.63 17.76 -34.62
CA THR A 684 30.50 16.51 -33.86
C THR A 684 29.96 16.81 -32.45
N TRP A 685 29.43 15.79 -31.76
CA TRP A 685 29.01 15.94 -30.36
C TRP A 685 30.17 16.32 -29.42
N ASN A 686 31.40 15.93 -29.76
CA ASN A 686 32.59 16.36 -29.03
C ASN A 686 32.78 17.89 -29.08
N ASP A 687 32.45 18.54 -30.20
CA ASP A 687 32.59 20.00 -30.34
C ASP A 687 31.54 20.77 -29.52
N VAL A 688 30.41 20.14 -29.19
CA VAL A 688 29.30 20.73 -28.42
C VAL A 688 29.51 20.53 -26.91
N GLY A 689 29.96 19.35 -26.50
CA GLY A 689 30.15 18.99 -25.09
C GLY A 689 31.20 19.82 -24.34
N TYR A 690 32.17 20.42 -25.05
CA TYR A 690 33.18 21.31 -24.45
C TYR A 690 32.88 22.81 -24.67
N GLY A 691 31.68 23.16 -25.13
CA GLY A 691 31.24 24.54 -25.33
C GLY A 691 30.81 25.24 -24.02
N SER A 692 30.94 26.57 -23.96
CA SER A 692 30.53 27.35 -22.78
C SER A 692 29.01 27.28 -22.57
N PHE A 693 28.55 26.59 -21.52
CA PHE A 693 27.12 26.35 -21.25
C PHE A 693 26.34 25.73 -22.43
N GLY A 694 26.97 24.80 -23.16
CA GLY A 694 26.38 24.24 -24.38
C GLY A 694 26.34 25.21 -25.56
N GLN A 695 26.96 26.39 -25.44
CA GLN A 695 27.21 27.29 -26.56
C GLN A 695 28.55 26.95 -27.21
N ASN A 696 28.54 26.86 -28.54
CA ASN A 696 29.74 26.56 -29.34
C ASN A 696 30.67 27.77 -29.52
N GLN A 697 30.50 28.83 -28.72
CA GLN A 697 31.42 29.95 -28.61
C GLN A 697 31.58 30.32 -27.14
N PRO A 698 32.81 30.59 -26.66
CA PRO A 698 32.99 31.21 -25.37
C PRO A 698 32.29 32.59 -25.38
N PRO A 699 31.77 33.06 -24.23
CA PRO A 699 31.24 34.40 -24.14
C PRO A 699 32.31 35.41 -24.56
N TYR A 700 31.94 36.38 -25.40
CA TYR A 700 32.86 37.45 -25.83
C TYR A 700 33.40 38.25 -24.63
N PHE A 701 32.60 38.35 -23.56
CA PHE A 701 32.94 39.00 -22.29
C PHE A 701 32.09 38.39 -21.17
N VAL A 702 32.66 38.31 -19.97
CA VAL A 702 32.04 37.77 -18.74
C VAL A 702 31.98 38.90 -17.72
N PHE A 703 30.87 39.00 -16.97
CA PHE A 703 30.66 40.09 -16.01
C PHE A 703 30.59 39.60 -14.56
N GLY A 704 31.19 40.37 -13.65
CA GLY A 704 31.10 40.16 -12.20
C GLY A 704 32.02 39.05 -11.66
N ALA A 705 31.71 38.55 -10.47
CA ALA A 705 32.54 37.56 -9.74
C ALA A 705 32.69 36.19 -10.44
N TYR A 706 32.09 36.01 -11.61
CA TYR A 706 32.23 34.83 -12.47
C TYR A 706 33.36 34.97 -13.50
N SER A 707 33.99 36.15 -13.61
CA SER A 707 35.11 36.35 -14.54
C SER A 707 36.40 35.70 -14.02
N PRO A 708 37.07 34.81 -14.78
CA PRO A 708 38.28 34.11 -14.33
C PRO A 708 39.53 35.01 -14.28
N SER A 709 39.53 36.14 -15.01
CA SER A 709 40.52 37.23 -14.91
C SER A 709 39.94 38.54 -15.46
N GLU A 710 40.64 39.67 -15.29
CA GLU A 710 40.24 40.96 -15.87
C GLU A 710 40.24 40.94 -17.41
N ASP A 711 41.02 40.04 -18.03
CA ASP A 711 41.11 39.89 -19.50
C ASP A 711 39.78 39.45 -20.15
N TRP A 712 38.87 38.90 -19.35
CA TRP A 712 37.55 38.45 -19.78
C TRP A 712 36.44 39.46 -19.48
N THR A 713 36.78 40.61 -18.87
CA THR A 713 35.82 41.67 -18.54
C THR A 713 35.90 42.81 -19.56
N LEU A 714 34.79 43.55 -19.73
CA LEU A 714 34.81 44.81 -20.45
C LEU A 714 35.66 45.84 -19.69
N TRP A 715 36.41 46.68 -20.40
CA TRP A 715 37.34 47.65 -19.80
C TRP A 715 36.68 48.60 -18.79
N SER A 716 35.40 48.89 -18.98
CA SER A 716 34.61 49.74 -18.09
C SER A 716 33.98 49.03 -16.89
N GLY A 717 34.00 47.70 -16.84
CA GLY A 717 33.39 46.93 -15.76
C GLY A 717 31.88 47.17 -15.63
N VAL A 718 31.14 47.42 -16.72
CA VAL A 718 29.66 47.49 -16.76
C VAL A 718 29.03 46.43 -17.69
N PRO A 719 27.79 45.95 -17.41
CA PRO A 719 27.20 44.78 -18.08
C PRO A 719 26.81 44.94 -19.56
N LEU A 720 26.81 46.17 -20.09
CA LEU A 720 26.36 46.50 -21.45
C LEU A 720 27.24 47.63 -21.98
N GLU A 721 28.27 47.29 -22.74
CA GLU A 721 28.91 48.18 -23.73
C GLU A 721 28.52 47.76 -25.14
#